data_AF-A0A9P6KZM1-F1
#
_entry.id   AF-A0A9P6KZM1-F1
#
_cell.length_a   1.000
_cell.length_b   1.000
_cell.length_c   1.000
_cell.angle_alpha   90.00
_cell.angle_beta   90.00
_cell.angle_gamma   90.00
#
_symmetry.space_group_name_H-M   'P 1'
#
loop_
_entity.id
_entity.type
_entity.pdbx_description
1 polymer ?
#
loop_
_entity_poly.entity_id
_entity_poly.type
_entity_poly.pdbx_seq_one_letter_code
_entity_poly.pdbx_strand_id
1 'polypeptide(L)'
;MLILNIAEKPSVAKSISNLMSNNVQSTRGTHKYCTNNKFQYNGNDMIFTSVLGHLFHLQFVKKYNWEQIEPDSLFYEDVVKTVTEEDVKKNIERQVNGADRVIVWTDCDREGENIAKQIETVVLGIKNVEVLRARFAGISRFEIQKAYDNLTTINNFEAEAVDSRMELDLRIGSTFTIFQTLCLKTIFDQKQIVSFGPCQIPTLGFVVERYEEIENHIEEKFWTLKLHSSKKDTGKTMEDVFSWKRERVFDHNCVLHFYNLLSPLSAAITKKETKPTTKLKPLPLRTVELQKTCSSVFKISSHKIMEISEKLYNQGYISYPRTETDSFDDKFNFRNILDNLKQDPTYTASIEQIQSNFKYPRKGRNNDMAHSPIYPLKGGQSLSGLERSIYDFISRRFLGGLCEDAKGSETYYEATIGREVFSIKAHKIIQKNYLDVYTYDSWNENEIGDYVLGEKLVNILNIEEGRTEPPGFLTESDLISLMDKNGIGTDATIHEHIQKIQERKYAKKVGASIIPEKLGIALIRGYTSSNLEFSKPFLRKNLELKLKEVCDNKLTKRQLVQEEIKTYHRLYNILKNDKQRFFNYISTYINSSNEIIDNRTNTSRNTRSNNRTRNDSTRNDTRSNNSTSRNTRSNNRTQNDSTRNDTRSNNSTSRNTRSNNRTQNDTQNNTSAENISNTIRGGQINGDKVVYCDCGNIAIKSETKNGDNQGKLFYICSAERTRCNFFKWASDPEKCFCGFDPILLVSKTESNNGRKFYKCKKAYKPCKFFKWGDSD
;
A
#
# COMPACT_ATOMS: atom_id res chain seq x y z
N MET A 1 6.47 41.92 -24.34
CA MET A 1 7.23 41.66 -23.09
C MET A 1 8.07 40.41 -23.28
N LEU A 2 9.14 40.25 -22.51
CA LEU A 2 9.90 39.00 -22.42
C LEU A 2 9.34 38.14 -21.27
N ILE A 3 8.78 36.99 -21.59
CA ILE A 3 8.18 36.07 -20.61
C ILE A 3 9.04 34.81 -20.49
N LEU A 4 9.55 34.56 -19.28
CA LEU A 4 10.27 33.33 -18.95
C LEU A 4 9.26 32.25 -18.53
N ASN A 5 9.35 31.08 -19.15
CA ASN A 5 8.48 29.94 -18.91
C ASN A 5 9.35 28.78 -18.39
N ILE A 6 8.98 28.17 -17.25
CA ILE A 6 9.79 27.13 -16.59
C ILE A 6 8.93 25.89 -16.35
N ALA A 7 9.22 24.79 -17.05
CA ALA A 7 8.58 23.49 -16.80
C ALA A 7 9.43 22.59 -15.88
N GLU A 8 8.81 21.52 -15.38
CA GLU A 8 9.47 20.55 -14.50
C GLU A 8 10.62 19.76 -15.15
N LYS A 9 10.47 19.45 -16.45
CA LYS A 9 11.36 18.53 -17.18
C LYS A 9 11.65 19.07 -18.60
N PRO A 10 12.84 18.80 -19.19
CA PRO A 10 13.18 19.32 -20.53
C PRO A 10 12.24 18.83 -21.63
N SER A 11 11.70 17.62 -21.49
CA SER A 11 10.68 17.05 -22.39
C SER A 11 9.42 17.91 -22.42
N VAL A 12 8.91 18.31 -21.25
CA VAL A 12 7.71 19.14 -21.11
C VAL A 12 7.94 20.51 -21.73
N ALA A 13 9.05 21.19 -21.40
CA ALA A 13 9.41 22.49 -21.97
C ALA A 13 9.47 22.44 -23.52
N LYS A 14 10.10 21.40 -24.08
CA LYS A 14 10.19 21.21 -25.53
C LYS A 14 8.83 20.91 -26.17
N SER A 15 8.03 20.01 -25.58
CA SER A 15 6.69 19.66 -26.08
C SER A 15 5.76 20.88 -26.08
N ILE A 16 5.72 21.64 -24.99
CA ILE A 16 4.88 22.85 -24.88
C ILE A 16 5.34 23.93 -25.86
N SER A 17 6.65 24.21 -25.96
CA SER A 17 7.19 25.19 -26.93
C SER A 17 6.74 24.89 -28.36
N ASN A 18 6.83 23.63 -28.79
CA ASN A 18 6.45 23.19 -30.13
C ASN A 18 4.92 23.13 -30.35
N LEU A 19 4.12 23.11 -29.29
CA LEU A 19 2.66 23.24 -29.39
C LEU A 19 2.24 24.71 -29.56
N MET A 20 2.93 25.63 -28.87
CA MET A 20 2.66 27.07 -28.89
C MET A 20 3.19 27.76 -30.16
N SER A 21 4.32 27.32 -30.72
CA SER A 21 4.88 27.89 -31.94
C SER A 21 5.51 26.83 -32.85
N ASN A 22 5.39 27.03 -34.16
CA ASN A 22 6.11 26.25 -35.16
C ASN A 22 7.57 26.75 -35.34
N ASN A 23 7.88 27.97 -34.88
CA ASN A 23 9.15 28.67 -35.11
C ASN A 23 9.97 28.77 -33.81
N VAL A 24 10.36 27.62 -33.26
CA VAL A 24 11.10 27.54 -31.98
C VAL A 24 12.61 27.48 -32.22
N GLN A 25 13.35 28.49 -31.75
CA GLN A 25 14.81 28.53 -31.77
C GLN A 25 15.37 28.02 -30.44
N SER A 26 16.00 26.85 -30.45
CA SER A 26 16.60 26.27 -29.24
C SER A 26 18.03 26.75 -29.03
N THR A 27 18.30 27.36 -27.87
CA THR A 27 19.66 27.75 -27.44
C THR A 27 20.10 26.91 -26.24
N ARG A 28 21.42 26.70 -26.08
CA ARG A 28 21.98 25.89 -24.99
C ARG A 28 21.92 26.67 -23.68
N GLY A 29 21.33 26.08 -22.64
CA GLY A 29 21.41 26.61 -21.26
C GLY A 29 22.75 26.29 -20.60
N THR A 30 22.97 26.75 -19.37
CA THR A 30 24.15 26.38 -18.58
C THR A 30 24.23 24.88 -18.34
N HIS A 31 23.11 24.25 -17.97
CA HIS A 31 23.03 22.80 -17.86
C HIS A 31 22.75 22.11 -19.21
N LYS A 32 23.46 21.00 -19.49
CA LYS A 32 23.47 20.31 -20.80
C LYS A 32 22.09 19.84 -21.31
N TYR A 33 21.14 19.54 -20.42
CA TYR A 33 19.81 19.04 -20.81
C TYR A 33 18.72 20.12 -20.78
N CYS A 34 18.95 21.26 -20.14
CA CYS A 34 17.96 22.32 -19.97
C CYS A 34 18.20 23.40 -21.04
N THR A 35 17.53 23.27 -22.19
CA THR A 35 17.62 24.26 -23.27
C THR A 35 16.79 25.52 -22.96
N ASN A 36 17.09 26.61 -23.65
CA ASN A 36 16.33 27.84 -23.66
C ASN A 36 15.69 27.98 -25.04
N ASN A 37 14.42 27.62 -25.13
CA ASN A 37 13.62 27.56 -26.36
C ASN A 37 12.96 28.93 -26.57
N LYS A 38 13.38 29.67 -27.60
CA LYS A 38 12.90 31.03 -27.88
C LYS A 38 11.88 31.01 -29.01
N PHE A 39 10.76 31.71 -28.82
CA PHE A 39 9.72 31.88 -29.84
C PHE A 39 8.83 33.09 -29.54
N GLN A 40 8.08 33.55 -30.54
CA GLN A 40 7.03 34.55 -30.39
C GLN A 40 5.67 33.86 -30.19
N TYR A 41 4.86 34.39 -29.27
CA TYR A 41 3.50 33.90 -29.00
C TYR A 41 2.63 35.02 -28.42
N ASN A 42 1.44 35.23 -28.99
CA ASN A 42 0.49 36.28 -28.60
C ASN A 42 1.14 37.67 -28.40
N GLY A 43 2.06 38.05 -29.31
CA GLY A 43 2.77 39.33 -29.28
C GLY A 43 3.88 39.46 -28.22
N ASN A 44 4.27 38.36 -27.56
CA ASN A 44 5.32 38.33 -26.56
C ASN A 44 6.49 37.44 -26.97
N ASP A 45 7.70 37.86 -26.60
CA ASP A 45 8.89 37.02 -26.65
C ASP A 45 8.83 36.01 -25.51
N MET A 46 8.85 34.73 -25.85
CA MET A 46 8.83 33.63 -24.91
C MET A 46 10.23 33.01 -24.85
N ILE A 47 10.77 32.84 -23.64
CA ILE A 47 11.90 31.95 -23.37
C ILE A 47 11.37 30.80 -22.52
N PHE A 48 11.38 29.58 -23.07
CA PHE A 48 10.92 28.39 -22.36
C PHE A 48 12.11 27.52 -21.98
N THR A 49 12.27 27.24 -20.69
CA THR A 49 13.29 26.34 -20.15
C THR A 49 12.68 25.36 -19.15
N SER A 50 13.52 24.57 -18.47
CA SER A 50 13.05 23.62 -17.47
C SER A 50 14.00 23.48 -16.29
N VAL A 51 13.46 22.92 -15.21
CA VAL A 51 14.24 22.28 -14.15
C VAL A 51 14.44 20.78 -14.47
N LEU A 52 14.77 19.97 -13.46
CA LEU A 52 14.98 18.51 -13.54
C LEU A 52 14.23 17.82 -12.38
N GLY A 53 12.97 18.18 -12.16
CA GLY A 53 12.28 17.92 -10.89
C GLY A 53 12.67 18.95 -9.82
N HIS A 54 12.76 18.53 -8.55
CA HIS A 54 13.08 19.43 -7.43
C HIS A 54 14.44 20.14 -7.59
N LEU A 55 14.42 21.45 -7.42
CA LEU A 55 15.60 22.32 -7.32
C LEU A 55 16.29 22.22 -5.95
N PHE A 56 15.56 21.83 -4.91
CA PHE A 56 16.07 21.73 -3.54
C PHE A 56 16.04 20.31 -3.00
N HIS A 57 17.14 19.92 -2.36
CA HIS A 57 17.25 18.75 -1.50
C HIS A 57 17.20 19.21 -0.04
N LEU A 58 16.37 18.56 0.79
CA LEU A 58 16.30 18.79 2.23
C LEU A 58 17.27 17.86 2.95
N GLN A 59 18.17 18.42 3.76
CA GLN A 59 19.13 17.67 4.58
C GLN A 59 19.30 18.32 5.96
N PHE A 60 19.90 17.60 6.91
CA PHE A 60 20.33 18.20 8.18
C PHE A 60 21.47 19.21 7.94
N VAL A 61 21.49 20.30 8.73
CA VAL A 61 22.55 21.31 8.68
C VAL A 61 23.91 20.69 9.04
N LYS A 62 23.94 19.90 10.11
CA LYS A 62 25.15 19.19 10.55
C LYS A 62 25.27 17.84 9.83
N LYS A 63 26.48 17.54 9.34
CA LYS A 63 26.84 16.23 8.82
C LYS A 63 27.43 15.37 9.93
N TYR A 64 26.95 14.14 10.06
CA TYR A 64 27.31 13.24 11.15
C TYR A 64 27.91 11.93 10.64
N ASN A 65 28.97 11.46 11.30
CA ASN A 65 29.27 10.04 11.31
C ASN A 65 28.22 9.35 12.18
N TRP A 66 27.58 8.30 11.66
CA TRP A 66 26.47 7.60 12.33
C TRP A 66 26.87 7.07 13.71
N GLU A 67 28.13 6.64 13.87
CA GLU A 67 28.65 6.09 15.14
C GLU A 67 28.88 7.14 16.24
N GLN A 68 28.79 8.43 15.89
CA GLN A 68 29.11 9.56 16.77
C GLN A 68 27.88 10.41 17.13
N ILE A 69 26.68 10.00 16.73
CA ILE A 69 25.42 10.70 17.00
C ILE A 69 24.45 9.83 17.81
N GLU A 70 23.85 10.41 18.83
CA GLU A 70 22.63 9.89 19.45
C GLU A 70 21.45 10.08 18.47
N PRO A 71 20.87 9.02 17.86
CA PRO A 71 19.93 9.18 16.74
C PRO A 71 18.64 9.93 17.10
N ASP A 72 18.33 10.01 18.39
CA ASP A 72 17.29 10.84 19.00
C ASP A 72 17.38 12.32 18.54
N SER A 73 18.57 12.92 18.55
CA SER A 73 18.72 14.36 18.32
C SER A 73 18.26 14.80 16.92
N LEU A 74 18.27 13.91 15.94
CA LEU A 74 17.81 14.16 14.57
C LEU A 74 16.31 14.47 14.48
N PHE A 75 15.50 14.14 15.49
CA PHE A 75 14.12 14.63 15.57
C PHE A 75 14.05 16.16 15.63
N TYR A 76 15.03 16.81 16.25
CA TYR A 76 15.03 18.25 16.52
C TYR A 76 16.19 19.02 15.85
N GLU A 77 17.13 18.33 15.20
CA GLU A 77 18.25 18.95 14.47
C GLU A 77 17.75 19.86 13.33
N ASP A 78 18.46 20.96 13.08
CA ASP A 78 18.07 21.91 12.04
C ASP A 78 18.19 21.29 10.63
N VAL A 79 17.23 21.62 9.77
CA VAL A 79 17.20 21.18 8.37
C VAL A 79 17.36 22.36 7.43
N VAL A 80 18.07 22.14 6.34
CA VAL A 80 18.37 23.15 5.31
C VAL A 80 18.02 22.62 3.93
N LYS A 81 17.47 23.49 3.08
CA LYS A 81 17.28 23.23 1.65
C LYS A 81 18.53 23.67 0.91
N THR A 82 19.16 22.75 0.18
CA THR A 82 20.31 23.05 -0.68
C THR A 82 19.98 22.76 -2.14
N VAL A 83 20.53 23.56 -3.05
CA VAL A 83 20.31 23.40 -4.49
C VAL A 83 20.85 22.04 -4.95
N THR A 84 20.05 21.31 -5.72
CA THR A 84 20.43 20.00 -6.31
C THR A 84 21.39 20.18 -7.48
N GLU A 85 21.03 21.05 -8.42
CA GLU A 85 21.71 21.26 -9.69
C GLU A 85 22.02 22.75 -9.90
N GLU A 86 23.19 23.19 -9.45
CA GLU A 86 23.57 24.61 -9.44
C GLU A 86 23.59 25.21 -10.86
N ASP A 87 23.91 24.42 -11.90
CA ASP A 87 23.87 24.87 -13.29
C ASP A 87 22.44 25.06 -13.82
N VAL A 88 21.42 24.42 -13.23
CA VAL A 88 20.01 24.72 -13.53
C VAL A 88 19.62 26.06 -12.90
N LYS A 89 20.00 26.30 -11.64
CA LYS A 89 19.80 27.58 -10.95
C LYS A 89 20.47 28.74 -11.71
N LYS A 90 21.74 28.60 -12.13
CA LYS A 90 22.43 29.58 -12.98
C LYS A 90 21.72 29.84 -14.32
N ASN A 91 20.98 28.88 -14.85
CA ASN A 91 20.20 29.10 -16.08
C ASN A 91 19.03 30.04 -15.81
N ILE A 92 18.30 29.76 -14.72
CA ILE A 92 17.18 30.59 -14.24
C ILE A 92 17.68 32.01 -13.94
N GLU A 93 18.76 32.17 -13.18
CA GLU A 93 19.42 33.47 -12.90
C GLU A 93 19.66 34.28 -14.18
N ARG A 94 20.24 33.67 -15.21
CA ARG A 94 20.52 34.35 -16.49
C ARG A 94 19.26 34.74 -17.25
N GLN A 95 18.20 33.93 -17.22
CA GLN A 95 16.97 34.25 -17.96
C GLN A 95 16.06 35.24 -17.20
N VAL A 96 15.98 35.14 -15.87
CA VAL A 96 15.14 36.00 -15.01
C VAL A 96 15.52 37.47 -15.11
N ASN A 97 16.82 37.79 -15.19
CA ASN A 97 17.31 39.17 -15.27
C ASN A 97 16.62 39.98 -16.39
N GLY A 98 16.50 39.39 -17.58
CA GLY A 98 15.84 40.02 -18.73
C GLY A 98 14.31 39.90 -18.76
N ALA A 99 13.71 39.02 -17.95
CA ALA A 99 12.29 38.72 -18.04
C ALA A 99 11.41 39.77 -17.35
N ASP A 100 10.31 40.15 -17.98
CA ASP A 100 9.27 41.03 -17.43
C ASP A 100 8.25 40.26 -16.56
N ARG A 101 8.11 38.95 -16.82
CA ARG A 101 7.17 38.03 -16.15
C ARG A 101 7.72 36.60 -16.18
N VAL A 102 7.39 35.80 -15.17
CA VAL A 102 7.67 34.36 -15.13
C VAL A 102 6.37 33.55 -15.07
N ILE A 103 6.28 32.47 -15.84
CA ILE A 103 5.18 31.50 -15.81
C ILE A 103 5.74 30.11 -15.50
N VAL A 104 5.19 29.46 -14.47
CA VAL A 104 5.56 28.10 -14.07
C VAL A 104 4.60 27.07 -14.69
N TRP A 105 5.21 26.06 -15.31
CA TRP A 105 4.59 24.97 -16.06
C TRP A 105 5.04 23.60 -15.54
N THR A 106 5.14 23.44 -14.22
CA THR A 106 5.35 22.13 -13.59
C THR A 106 4.14 21.22 -13.77
N ASP A 107 4.28 19.92 -13.52
CA ASP A 107 3.11 19.03 -13.54
C ASP A 107 2.08 19.48 -12.45
N CYS A 108 0.80 19.13 -12.59
CA CYS A 108 -0.28 19.79 -11.82
C CYS A 108 -0.64 19.11 -10.48
N ASP A 109 0.23 18.24 -9.96
CA ASP A 109 0.08 17.61 -8.64
C ASP A 109 0.78 18.39 -7.52
N ARG A 110 0.68 17.85 -6.30
CA ARG A 110 1.27 18.45 -5.09
C ARG A 110 2.80 18.57 -5.19
N GLU A 111 3.46 17.58 -5.78
CA GLU A 111 4.91 17.61 -6.00
C GLU A 111 5.27 18.72 -7.00
N GLY A 112 4.52 18.85 -8.09
CA GLY A 112 4.65 19.93 -9.06
C GLY A 112 4.35 21.33 -8.49
N GLU A 113 3.42 21.49 -7.55
CA GLU A 113 3.23 22.73 -6.79
C GLU A 113 4.39 23.01 -5.83
N ASN A 114 4.95 21.99 -5.18
CA ASN A 114 6.16 22.17 -4.37
C ASN A 114 7.32 22.64 -5.25
N ILE A 115 7.56 21.99 -6.39
CA ILE A 115 8.59 22.39 -7.37
C ILE A 115 8.32 23.82 -7.88
N ALA A 116 7.05 24.19 -8.13
CA ALA A 116 6.69 25.56 -8.50
C ALA A 116 7.09 26.56 -7.42
N LYS A 117 6.84 26.24 -6.14
CA LYS A 117 7.27 27.08 -5.01
C LYS A 117 8.79 27.18 -4.88
N GLN A 118 9.52 26.10 -5.19
CA GLN A 118 10.99 26.14 -5.25
C GLN A 118 11.48 27.07 -6.37
N ILE A 119 10.87 27.01 -7.56
CA ILE A 119 11.17 27.91 -8.69
C ILE A 119 10.89 29.37 -8.30
N GLU A 120 9.72 29.66 -7.75
CA GLU A 120 9.34 31.00 -7.28
C GLU A 120 10.36 31.54 -6.25
N THR A 121 10.76 30.71 -5.28
CA THR A 121 11.76 31.07 -4.25
C THR A 121 13.10 31.46 -4.89
N VAL A 122 13.56 30.73 -5.91
CA VAL A 122 14.79 31.08 -6.65
C VAL A 122 14.60 32.37 -7.43
N VAL A 123 13.51 32.48 -8.21
CA VAL A 123 13.20 33.63 -9.08
C VAL A 123 13.13 34.93 -8.27
N LEU A 124 12.36 34.97 -7.19
CA LEU A 124 12.18 36.16 -6.36
C LEU A 124 13.43 36.53 -5.55
N GLY A 125 14.33 35.56 -5.30
CA GLY A 125 15.66 35.82 -4.75
C GLY A 125 16.62 36.50 -5.72
N ILE A 126 16.28 36.58 -7.02
CA ILE A 126 17.10 37.19 -8.08
C ILE A 126 16.51 38.55 -8.50
N LYS A 127 15.20 38.59 -8.75
CA LYS A 127 14.49 39.78 -9.26
C LYS A 127 13.07 39.78 -8.70
N ASN A 128 12.61 40.93 -8.22
CA ASN A 128 11.19 41.13 -7.92
C ASN A 128 10.42 41.19 -9.26
N VAL A 129 9.78 40.10 -9.63
CA VAL A 129 9.08 39.90 -10.91
C VAL A 129 7.80 39.10 -10.66
N GLU A 130 6.75 39.36 -11.45
CA GLU A 130 5.50 38.62 -11.33
C GLU A 130 5.70 37.15 -11.71
N VAL A 131 5.34 36.24 -10.80
CA VAL A 131 5.36 34.78 -11.00
C VAL A 131 3.94 34.25 -11.05
N LEU A 132 3.57 33.63 -12.17
CA LEU A 132 2.26 33.04 -12.40
C LEU A 132 2.35 31.52 -12.61
N ARG A 133 1.22 30.83 -12.43
CA ARG A 133 1.08 29.37 -12.52
C ARG A 133 0.08 28.98 -13.59
N ALA A 134 0.56 28.25 -14.61
CA ALA A 134 -0.31 27.62 -15.61
C ALA A 134 -0.79 26.25 -15.11
N ARG A 135 -2.09 25.96 -15.18
CA ARG A 135 -2.70 24.67 -14.77
C ARG A 135 -3.30 23.96 -15.98
N PHE A 136 -2.90 22.71 -16.23
CA PHE A 136 -3.25 21.93 -17.43
C PHE A 136 -3.38 20.43 -17.12
N ALA A 137 -4.36 19.73 -17.73
CA ALA A 137 -4.57 18.30 -17.49
C ALA A 137 -3.84 17.38 -18.50
N GLY A 138 -3.26 17.95 -19.56
CA GLY A 138 -2.58 17.23 -20.62
C GLY A 138 -1.80 18.13 -21.57
N ILE A 139 -0.79 17.57 -22.24
CA ILE A 139 0.08 18.33 -23.16
C ILE A 139 -0.53 18.30 -24.57
N SER A 140 -1.50 19.19 -24.81
CA SER A 140 -2.20 19.37 -26.09
C SER A 140 -2.42 20.86 -26.41
N ARG A 141 -2.62 21.24 -27.68
CA ARG A 141 -2.82 22.65 -28.06
C ARG A 141 -3.98 23.31 -27.30
N PHE A 142 -5.10 22.60 -27.15
CA PHE A 142 -6.29 23.09 -26.44
C PHE A 142 -6.01 23.33 -24.94
N GLU A 143 -5.43 22.35 -24.25
CA GLU A 143 -5.13 22.45 -22.82
C GLU A 143 -4.08 23.53 -22.52
N ILE A 144 -3.02 23.61 -23.33
CA ILE A 144 -1.95 24.61 -23.15
C ILE A 144 -2.46 26.03 -23.43
N GLN A 145 -3.29 26.24 -24.48
CA GLN A 145 -3.93 27.53 -24.75
C GLN A 145 -4.82 27.94 -23.56
N LYS A 146 -5.72 27.04 -23.13
CA LYS A 146 -6.60 27.27 -21.97
C LYS A 146 -5.81 27.61 -20.71
N ALA A 147 -4.68 26.94 -20.46
CA ALA A 147 -3.82 27.21 -19.30
C ALA A 147 -3.12 28.57 -19.37
N TYR A 148 -2.71 29.01 -20.57
CA TYR A 148 -2.13 30.34 -20.79
C TYR A 148 -3.17 31.46 -20.64
N ASP A 149 -4.40 31.22 -21.06
CA ASP A 149 -5.49 32.21 -20.97
C ASP A 149 -6.07 32.32 -19.55
N ASN A 150 -5.81 31.34 -18.67
CA ASN A 150 -6.33 31.24 -17.31
C ASN A 150 -5.20 31.01 -16.29
N LEU A 151 -4.19 31.88 -16.31
CA LEU A 151 -3.07 31.84 -15.35
C LEU A 151 -3.56 32.12 -13.92
N THR A 152 -2.91 31.46 -12.95
CA THR A 152 -3.25 31.47 -11.52
C THR A 152 -2.03 31.78 -10.66
N THR A 153 -2.18 31.75 -9.33
CA THR A 153 -1.06 31.77 -8.37
C THR A 153 -0.68 30.35 -7.94
N ILE A 154 0.55 30.15 -7.46
CA ILE A 154 1.02 28.87 -6.89
C ILE A 154 0.23 28.56 -5.59
N ASN A 155 -0.18 27.31 -5.39
CA ASN A 155 -0.84 26.90 -4.16
C ASN A 155 0.19 26.59 -3.06
N ASN A 156 0.43 27.58 -2.20
CA ASN A 156 1.35 27.46 -1.06
C ASN A 156 0.96 26.32 -0.10
N PHE A 157 -0.32 26.00 0.06
CA PHE A 157 -0.78 24.97 1.00
C PHE A 157 -0.47 23.55 0.52
N GLU A 158 -0.65 23.28 -0.78
CA GLU A 158 -0.19 22.02 -1.41
C GLU A 158 1.34 21.88 -1.33
N ALA A 159 2.07 22.97 -1.62
CA ALA A 159 3.52 23.00 -1.51
C ALA A 159 3.99 22.74 -0.07
N GLU A 160 3.36 23.35 0.94
CA GLU A 160 3.65 23.15 2.37
C GLU A 160 3.35 21.72 2.86
N ALA A 161 2.32 21.05 2.33
CA ALA A 161 2.03 19.66 2.66
C ALA A 161 3.18 18.74 2.21
N VAL A 162 3.64 18.87 0.95
CA VAL A 162 4.82 18.12 0.46
C VAL A 162 6.06 18.44 1.30
N ASP A 163 6.28 19.71 1.61
CA ASP A 163 7.39 20.16 2.45
C ASP A 163 7.37 19.53 3.85
N SER A 164 6.17 19.39 4.44
CA SER A 164 5.93 18.73 5.73
C SER A 164 6.22 17.23 5.63
N ARG A 165 5.76 16.57 4.56
CA ARG A 165 6.00 15.15 4.28
C ARG A 165 7.50 14.88 4.13
N MET A 166 8.21 15.69 3.33
CA MET A 166 9.66 15.57 3.11
C MET A 166 10.44 15.71 4.43
N GLU A 167 10.08 16.68 5.27
CA GLU A 167 10.76 16.90 6.56
C GLU A 167 10.50 15.74 7.55
N LEU A 168 9.27 15.25 7.64
CA LEU A 168 8.92 14.12 8.49
C LEU A 168 9.56 12.81 8.01
N ASP A 169 9.51 12.53 6.71
CA ASP A 169 10.15 11.36 6.10
C ASP A 169 11.69 11.39 6.31
N LEU A 170 12.33 12.57 6.25
CA LEU A 170 13.75 12.75 6.57
C LEU A 170 14.04 12.48 8.05
N ARG A 171 13.37 13.20 8.97
CA ARG A 171 13.62 13.10 10.43
C ARG A 171 13.37 11.68 10.94
N ILE A 172 12.16 11.17 10.72
CA ILE A 172 11.75 9.83 11.18
C ILE A 172 12.56 8.75 10.48
N GLY A 173 12.73 8.85 9.15
CA GLY A 173 13.49 7.90 8.37
C GLY A 173 14.93 7.78 8.84
N SER A 174 15.63 8.90 9.02
CA SER A 174 17.02 8.93 9.48
C SER A 174 17.18 8.41 10.91
N THR A 175 16.40 8.91 11.89
CA THR A 175 16.53 8.48 13.30
C THR A 175 16.39 6.97 13.46
N PHE A 176 15.31 6.38 12.93
CA PHE A 176 15.09 4.94 13.07
C PHE A 176 16.07 4.11 12.23
N THR A 177 16.40 4.54 11.00
CA THR A 177 17.39 3.85 10.14
C THR A 177 18.76 3.77 10.81
N ILE A 178 19.26 4.89 11.35
CA ILE A 178 20.58 4.95 11.98
C ILE A 178 20.56 4.08 13.25
N PHE A 179 19.56 4.26 14.12
CA PHE A 179 19.44 3.45 15.33
C PHE A 179 19.45 1.94 15.05
N GLN A 180 18.61 1.47 14.13
CA GLN A 180 18.49 0.03 13.90
C GLN A 180 19.66 -0.54 13.08
N THR A 181 20.26 0.24 12.17
CA THR A 181 21.48 -0.19 11.47
C THR A 181 22.65 -0.33 12.44
N LEU A 182 22.84 0.62 13.36
CA LEU A 182 23.87 0.53 14.40
C LEU A 182 23.57 -0.59 15.41
N CYS A 183 22.30 -0.77 15.80
CA CYS A 183 21.87 -1.84 16.69
C CYS A 183 22.16 -3.23 16.10
N LEU A 184 21.96 -3.42 14.80
CA LEU A 184 22.08 -4.70 14.12
C LEU A 184 23.43 -4.89 13.40
N LYS A 185 24.39 -3.97 13.61
CA LYS A 185 25.72 -3.95 12.95
C LYS A 185 26.56 -5.23 13.18
N THR A 186 26.27 -6.00 14.22
CA THR A 186 26.95 -7.28 14.51
C THR A 186 26.29 -8.50 13.85
N ILE A 187 25.09 -8.35 13.28
CA ILE A 187 24.33 -9.41 12.60
C ILE A 187 24.54 -9.34 11.08
N PHE A 188 24.69 -8.13 10.54
CA PHE A 188 24.85 -7.87 9.11
C PHE A 188 26.20 -7.20 8.82
N ASP A 189 26.75 -7.43 7.63
CA ASP A 189 27.95 -6.73 7.16
C ASP A 189 27.80 -5.21 7.32
N GLN A 190 28.89 -4.52 7.65
CA GLN A 190 28.91 -3.06 7.90
C GLN A 190 28.37 -2.20 6.73
N LYS A 191 28.20 -2.78 5.54
CA LYS A 191 27.65 -2.13 4.34
C LYS A 191 26.12 -2.22 4.22
N GLN A 192 25.44 -3.03 5.02
CA GLN A 192 24.00 -3.26 4.91
C GLN A 192 23.20 -2.24 5.74
N ILE A 193 22.65 -1.23 5.06
CA ILE A 193 21.75 -0.25 5.68
C ILE A 193 20.38 -0.88 5.93
N VAL A 194 19.96 -0.93 7.19
CA VAL A 194 18.63 -1.40 7.60
C VAL A 194 17.72 -0.16 7.71
N SER A 195 17.07 0.21 6.61
CA SER A 195 16.19 1.38 6.50
C SER A 195 14.85 1.27 7.25
N PHE A 196 14.44 2.34 7.92
CA PHE A 196 13.07 2.57 8.35
C PHE A 196 12.42 3.63 7.46
N GLY A 197 11.11 3.52 7.23
CA GLY A 197 10.32 4.55 6.56
C GLY A 197 8.85 4.47 6.97
N PRO A 198 8.19 5.59 7.30
CA PRO A 198 6.87 5.58 7.95
C PRO A 198 5.75 4.98 7.08
N CYS A 199 5.86 5.01 5.75
CA CYS A 199 4.97 4.25 4.85
C CYS A 199 5.56 2.92 4.35
N GLN A 200 6.90 2.80 4.30
CA GLN A 200 7.61 1.60 3.88
C GLN A 200 7.36 0.41 4.83
N ILE A 201 7.35 0.64 6.16
CA ILE A 201 7.17 -0.41 7.15
C ILE A 201 5.72 -0.94 7.21
N PRO A 202 4.66 -0.11 7.16
CA PRO A 202 3.30 -0.62 6.98
C PRO A 202 3.07 -1.37 5.66
N THR A 203 3.72 -0.93 4.57
CA THR A 203 3.66 -1.64 3.26
C THR A 203 4.25 -3.04 3.37
N LEU A 204 5.41 -3.18 4.03
CA LEU A 204 5.99 -4.48 4.38
C LEU A 204 5.10 -5.26 5.35
N GLY A 205 4.43 -4.57 6.28
CA GLY A 205 3.50 -5.14 7.25
C GLY A 205 2.42 -5.99 6.61
N PHE A 206 1.76 -5.51 5.54
CA PHE A 206 0.78 -6.31 4.79
C PHE A 206 1.37 -7.60 4.19
N VAL A 207 2.61 -7.54 3.69
CA VAL A 207 3.31 -8.68 3.09
C VAL A 207 3.67 -9.73 4.15
N VAL A 208 4.12 -9.29 5.33
CA VAL A 208 4.43 -10.17 6.46
C VAL A 208 3.16 -10.72 7.12
N GLU A 209 2.09 -9.93 7.23
CA GLU A 209 0.78 -10.38 7.75
C GLU A 209 0.19 -11.50 6.88
N ARG A 210 0.26 -11.39 5.54
CA ARG A 210 -0.10 -12.52 4.66
C ARG A 210 0.84 -13.72 4.82
N TYR A 211 2.13 -13.51 5.00
CA TYR A 211 3.05 -14.61 5.28
C TYR A 211 2.69 -15.32 6.60
N GLU A 212 2.27 -14.57 7.63
CA GLU A 212 1.80 -15.11 8.91
C GLU A 212 0.46 -15.83 8.80
N GLU A 213 -0.47 -15.36 7.97
CA GLU A 213 -1.70 -16.10 7.62
C GLU A 213 -1.37 -17.46 6.95
N ILE A 214 -0.26 -17.55 6.20
CA ILE A 214 0.18 -18.78 5.52
C ILE A 214 0.95 -19.71 6.46
N GLU A 215 1.84 -19.17 7.29
CA GLU A 215 2.68 -19.92 8.24
C GLU A 215 1.84 -20.54 9.37
N ASN A 216 0.86 -19.82 9.90
CA ASN A 216 0.03 -20.27 11.02
C ASN A 216 -1.22 -21.05 10.59
N HIS A 217 -1.39 -21.33 9.29
CA HIS A 217 -2.54 -22.07 8.79
C HIS A 217 -2.42 -23.56 9.09
N ILE A 218 -3.36 -24.08 9.88
CA ILE A 218 -3.52 -25.50 10.13
C ILE A 218 -4.52 -26.05 9.11
N GLU A 219 -4.12 -27.11 8.39
CA GLU A 219 -4.98 -27.75 7.40
C GLU A 219 -6.05 -28.60 8.08
N GLU A 220 -7.32 -28.22 7.89
CA GLU A 220 -8.49 -28.97 8.34
C GLU A 220 -9.12 -29.71 7.15
N LYS A 221 -9.43 -31.00 7.35
CA LYS A 221 -10.26 -31.77 6.40
C LYS A 221 -11.71 -31.34 6.50
N PHE A 222 -12.38 -31.27 5.36
CA PHE A 222 -13.83 -31.11 5.29
C PHE A 222 -14.41 -32.06 4.23
N TRP A 223 -15.70 -32.33 4.35
CA TRP A 223 -16.45 -33.12 3.38
C TRP A 223 -17.68 -32.36 2.90
N THR A 224 -18.05 -32.57 1.65
CA THR A 224 -19.26 -32.01 1.05
C THR A 224 -19.98 -33.06 0.22
N LEU A 225 -21.28 -32.86 0.01
CA LEU A 225 -22.05 -33.66 -0.92
C LEU A 225 -22.12 -32.94 -2.26
N LYS A 226 -21.86 -33.68 -3.34
CA LYS A 226 -22.10 -33.23 -4.71
C LYS A 226 -23.18 -34.08 -5.35
N LEU A 227 -24.16 -33.42 -5.95
CA LEU A 227 -25.21 -34.05 -6.71
C LEU A 227 -24.90 -33.85 -8.19
N HIS A 228 -24.35 -34.88 -8.81
CA HIS A 228 -24.08 -34.92 -10.25
C HIS A 228 -25.38 -35.28 -10.98
N SER A 229 -25.65 -34.62 -12.09
CA SER A 229 -26.82 -34.82 -12.93
C SER A 229 -26.41 -34.85 -14.39
N SER A 230 -26.68 -35.97 -15.07
CA SER A 230 -26.44 -36.09 -16.51
C SER A 230 -27.71 -35.77 -17.28
N LYS A 231 -27.67 -34.74 -18.14
CA LYS A 231 -28.80 -34.30 -18.96
C LYS A 231 -28.42 -34.20 -20.42
N LYS A 232 -29.20 -34.83 -21.31
CA LYS A 232 -29.09 -34.61 -22.76
C LYS A 232 -29.86 -33.36 -23.14
N ASP A 233 -29.17 -32.39 -23.70
CA ASP A 233 -29.73 -31.11 -24.16
C ASP A 233 -29.15 -30.75 -25.54
N THR A 234 -30.00 -30.46 -26.51
CA THR A 234 -29.62 -30.15 -27.92
C THR A 234 -28.61 -31.11 -28.59
N GLY A 235 -28.58 -32.39 -28.18
CA GLY A 235 -27.65 -33.40 -28.72
C GLY A 235 -26.29 -33.48 -28.01
N LYS A 236 -26.05 -32.62 -27.02
CA LYS A 236 -24.89 -32.66 -26.10
C LYS A 236 -25.33 -33.25 -24.75
N THR A 237 -24.48 -34.06 -24.12
CA THR A 237 -24.67 -34.43 -22.71
C THR A 237 -24.01 -33.38 -21.83
N MET A 238 -24.79 -32.76 -20.94
CA MET A 238 -24.32 -31.88 -19.88
C MET A 238 -24.16 -32.71 -18.60
N GLU A 239 -23.00 -32.58 -17.95
CA GLU A 239 -22.68 -33.22 -16.66
C GLU A 239 -22.65 -32.13 -15.58
N ASP A 240 -23.82 -31.83 -15.03
CA ASP A 240 -24.03 -30.72 -14.10
C ASP A 240 -23.76 -31.14 -12.66
N VAL A 241 -23.08 -30.28 -11.89
CA VAL A 241 -22.75 -30.56 -10.48
C VAL A 241 -23.42 -29.54 -9.56
N PHE A 242 -24.52 -29.94 -8.94
CA PHE A 242 -25.22 -29.13 -7.95
C PHE A 242 -24.48 -29.20 -6.62
N SER A 243 -24.23 -28.03 -6.01
CA SER A 243 -23.52 -27.91 -4.73
C SER A 243 -24.51 -27.91 -3.56
N TRP A 244 -24.21 -28.69 -2.53
CA TRP A 244 -25.03 -28.79 -1.31
C TRP A 244 -25.13 -27.45 -0.58
N LYS A 245 -26.35 -27.09 -0.16
CA LYS A 245 -26.66 -25.81 0.49
C LYS A 245 -26.08 -25.66 1.91
N ARG A 246 -25.57 -26.76 2.50
CA ARG A 246 -24.78 -26.73 3.73
C ARG A 246 -23.28 -26.43 3.50
N GLU A 247 -22.89 -26.19 2.25
CA GLU A 247 -21.51 -25.95 1.81
C GLU A 247 -20.55 -27.12 2.13
N ARG A 248 -19.96 -27.15 3.33
CA ARG A 248 -18.96 -28.14 3.77
C ARG A 248 -19.08 -28.39 5.27
N VAL A 249 -18.74 -29.61 5.68
CA VAL A 249 -18.84 -30.07 7.07
C VAL A 249 -17.52 -30.71 7.48
N PHE A 250 -17.05 -30.40 8.69
CA PHE A 250 -15.73 -30.84 9.21
C PHE A 250 -15.79 -32.18 9.98
N ASP A 251 -16.92 -32.89 9.89
CA ASP A 251 -17.13 -34.22 10.46
C ASP A 251 -17.55 -35.19 9.35
N HIS A 252 -16.71 -36.19 9.09
CA HIS A 252 -16.94 -37.20 8.06
C HIS A 252 -18.17 -38.06 8.35
N ASN A 253 -18.39 -38.45 9.62
CA ASN A 253 -19.49 -39.34 10.00
C ASN A 253 -20.84 -38.64 9.85
N CYS A 254 -20.88 -37.33 10.10
CA CYS A 254 -22.03 -36.47 9.82
C CYS A 254 -22.38 -36.48 8.32
N VAL A 255 -21.40 -36.27 7.43
CA VAL A 255 -21.63 -36.30 5.97
C VAL A 255 -21.97 -37.70 5.48
N LEU A 256 -21.35 -38.74 6.01
CA LEU A 256 -21.67 -40.14 5.71
C LEU A 256 -23.11 -40.51 6.15
N HIS A 257 -23.57 -39.99 7.29
CA HIS A 257 -24.96 -40.17 7.74
C HIS A 257 -25.95 -39.52 6.75
N PHE A 258 -25.71 -38.26 6.35
CA PHE A 258 -26.51 -37.62 5.29
C PHE A 258 -26.44 -38.40 3.97
N TYR A 259 -25.26 -38.82 3.53
CA TYR A 259 -25.08 -39.61 2.32
C TYR A 259 -25.92 -40.88 2.33
N ASN A 260 -25.87 -41.67 3.42
CA ASN A 260 -26.63 -42.92 3.54
C ASN A 260 -28.15 -42.71 3.55
N LEU A 261 -28.63 -41.60 4.14
CA LEU A 261 -30.06 -41.23 4.13
C LEU A 261 -30.55 -40.76 2.75
N LEU A 262 -29.68 -40.14 1.95
CA LEU A 262 -30.05 -39.47 0.70
C LEU A 262 -29.79 -40.33 -0.54
N SER A 263 -28.72 -41.13 -0.55
CA SER A 263 -28.32 -42.03 -1.64
C SER A 263 -29.47 -42.85 -2.27
N PRO A 264 -30.39 -43.47 -1.51
CA PRO A 264 -31.50 -44.24 -2.09
C PRO A 264 -32.67 -43.39 -2.62
N LEU A 265 -32.62 -42.06 -2.49
CA LEU A 265 -33.72 -41.16 -2.87
C LEU A 265 -33.46 -40.53 -4.25
N SER A 266 -34.53 -40.32 -5.02
CA SER A 266 -34.45 -39.51 -6.25
C SER A 266 -34.38 -38.02 -5.90
N ALA A 267 -33.50 -37.27 -6.58
CA ALA A 267 -33.53 -35.82 -6.55
C ALA A 267 -34.56 -35.27 -7.57
N ALA A 268 -35.21 -34.17 -7.22
CA ALA A 268 -36.10 -33.44 -8.12
C ALA A 268 -35.89 -31.93 -8.03
N ILE A 269 -36.11 -31.22 -9.13
CA ILE A 269 -36.01 -29.75 -9.21
C ILE A 269 -37.21 -29.13 -8.49
N THR A 270 -36.95 -28.48 -7.36
CA THR A 270 -37.96 -27.83 -6.52
C THR A 270 -38.01 -26.32 -6.72
N LYS A 271 -37.01 -25.74 -7.40
CA LYS A 271 -36.98 -24.31 -7.73
C LYS A 271 -36.27 -24.03 -9.05
N LYS A 272 -36.85 -23.12 -9.84
CA LYS A 272 -36.22 -22.46 -11.00
C LYS A 272 -36.52 -20.96 -10.91
N GLU A 273 -35.51 -20.12 -10.82
CA GLU A 273 -35.62 -18.66 -10.84
C GLU A 273 -34.67 -18.07 -11.86
N THR A 274 -35.20 -17.40 -12.88
CA THR A 274 -34.40 -16.63 -13.85
C THR A 274 -34.52 -15.15 -13.56
N LYS A 275 -33.39 -14.45 -13.45
CA LYS A 275 -33.34 -13.00 -13.25
C LYS A 275 -32.34 -12.34 -14.20
N PRO A 276 -32.62 -11.11 -14.69
CA PRO A 276 -31.65 -10.36 -15.46
C PRO A 276 -30.42 -10.03 -14.61
N THR A 277 -29.24 -10.16 -15.20
CA THR A 277 -27.97 -9.67 -14.63
C THR A 277 -27.46 -8.51 -15.46
N THR A 278 -26.73 -7.60 -14.82
CA THR A 278 -26.02 -6.52 -15.50
C THR A 278 -24.61 -6.46 -14.93
N LYS A 279 -23.61 -6.51 -15.80
CA LYS A 279 -22.25 -6.17 -15.44
C LYS A 279 -22.00 -4.72 -15.83
N LEU A 280 -21.80 -3.88 -14.82
CA LEU A 280 -21.63 -2.44 -15.01
C LEU A 280 -20.32 -2.16 -15.73
N LYS A 281 -20.37 -1.30 -16.75
CA LYS A 281 -19.20 -0.80 -17.47
C LYS A 281 -18.20 -0.15 -16.49
N PRO A 282 -16.91 -0.07 -16.84
CA PRO A 282 -15.89 0.50 -15.96
C PRO A 282 -16.19 1.93 -15.48
N LEU A 283 -15.73 2.27 -14.27
CA LEU A 283 -15.51 3.66 -13.89
C LEU A 283 -14.34 4.25 -14.71
N PRO A 284 -14.35 5.58 -14.95
CA PRO A 284 -13.18 6.34 -15.39
C PRO A 284 -11.91 5.97 -14.63
N LEU A 285 -10.77 6.04 -15.31
CA LEU A 285 -9.54 5.44 -14.84
C LEU A 285 -8.80 6.38 -13.89
N ARG A 286 -8.63 5.98 -12.62
CA ARG A 286 -7.69 6.61 -11.67
C ARG A 286 -6.38 5.81 -11.58
N THR A 287 -5.32 6.40 -11.04
CA THR A 287 -3.97 5.80 -11.00
C THR A 287 -3.93 4.43 -10.33
N VAL A 288 -4.66 4.26 -9.21
CA VAL A 288 -4.71 2.99 -8.48
C VAL A 288 -5.28 1.85 -9.33
N GLU A 289 -6.34 2.10 -10.10
CA GLU A 289 -6.92 1.08 -10.98
C GLU A 289 -6.04 0.80 -12.19
N LEU A 290 -5.36 1.82 -12.74
CA LEU A 290 -4.33 1.65 -13.77
C LEU A 290 -3.21 0.72 -13.28
N GLN A 291 -2.62 1.00 -12.12
CA GLN A 291 -1.54 0.19 -11.56
C GLN A 291 -2.00 -1.26 -11.28
N LYS A 292 -3.15 -1.45 -10.61
CA LYS A 292 -3.71 -2.78 -10.29
C LYS A 292 -3.98 -3.61 -11.54
N THR A 293 -4.80 -3.10 -12.45
CA THR A 293 -5.24 -3.89 -13.61
C THR A 293 -4.08 -4.12 -14.57
N CYS A 294 -3.24 -3.13 -14.86
CA CYS A 294 -2.08 -3.34 -15.73
C CYS A 294 -1.03 -4.27 -15.10
N SER A 295 -0.81 -4.24 -13.78
CA SER A 295 0.11 -5.19 -13.14
C SER A 295 -0.45 -6.62 -13.18
N SER A 296 -1.75 -6.79 -13.00
CA SER A 296 -2.40 -8.10 -13.12
C SER A 296 -2.43 -8.62 -14.57
N VAL A 297 -2.72 -7.77 -15.56
CA VAL A 297 -2.82 -8.17 -16.98
C VAL A 297 -1.44 -8.37 -17.60
N PHE A 298 -0.58 -7.35 -17.55
CA PHE A 298 0.72 -7.35 -18.25
C PHE A 298 1.88 -7.94 -17.42
N LYS A 299 1.63 -8.33 -16.16
CA LYS A 299 2.60 -8.95 -15.23
C LYS A 299 3.86 -8.13 -14.92
N ILE A 300 3.85 -6.83 -15.25
CA ILE A 300 4.91 -5.86 -14.93
C ILE A 300 4.68 -5.20 -13.55
N SER A 301 5.66 -4.45 -13.05
CA SER A 301 5.53 -3.69 -11.80
C SER A 301 4.74 -2.39 -11.97
N SER A 302 4.10 -1.97 -10.89
CA SER A 302 3.41 -0.68 -10.74
C SER A 302 4.32 0.50 -11.07
N HIS A 303 5.59 0.47 -10.62
CA HIS A 303 6.57 1.50 -11.00
C HIS A 303 6.82 1.55 -12.51
N LYS A 304 6.96 0.41 -13.19
CA LYS A 304 7.16 0.42 -14.65
C LYS A 304 5.92 0.91 -15.41
N ILE A 305 4.73 0.67 -14.87
CA ILE A 305 3.47 1.21 -15.40
C ILE A 305 3.45 2.73 -15.27
N MET A 306 3.85 3.28 -14.12
CA MET A 306 3.93 4.74 -13.93
C MET A 306 4.97 5.39 -14.83
N GLU A 307 6.19 4.84 -14.92
CA GLU A 307 7.26 5.32 -15.82
C GLU A 307 6.78 5.42 -17.29
N ILE A 308 6.10 4.37 -17.78
CA ILE A 308 5.53 4.36 -19.13
C ILE A 308 4.38 5.36 -19.28
N SER A 309 3.51 5.47 -18.28
CA SER A 309 2.36 6.38 -18.32
C SER A 309 2.81 7.84 -18.31
N GLU A 310 3.81 8.18 -17.50
CA GLU A 310 4.45 9.50 -17.50
C GLU A 310 5.11 9.80 -18.85
N LYS A 311 5.77 8.81 -19.49
CA LYS A 311 6.30 8.98 -20.84
C LYS A 311 5.19 9.26 -21.88
N LEU A 312 4.07 8.53 -21.82
CA LEU A 312 2.92 8.74 -22.70
C LEU A 312 2.29 10.14 -22.51
N TYR A 313 2.19 10.62 -21.26
CA TYR A 313 1.74 11.98 -20.93
C TYR A 313 2.70 13.05 -21.47
N ASN A 314 4.02 12.89 -21.24
CA ASN A 314 5.07 13.81 -21.74
C ASN A 314 5.07 13.95 -23.28
N GLN A 315 4.61 12.91 -23.98
CA GLN A 315 4.45 12.86 -25.44
C GLN A 315 3.04 13.31 -25.91
N GLY A 316 2.14 13.67 -24.99
CA GLY A 316 0.78 14.12 -25.27
C GLY A 316 -0.16 13.04 -25.81
N TYR A 317 0.02 11.76 -25.43
CA TYR A 317 -0.90 10.68 -25.78
C TYR A 317 -2.04 10.48 -24.76
N ILE A 318 -1.80 10.79 -23.48
CA ILE A 318 -2.78 10.64 -22.40
C ILE A 318 -2.80 11.88 -21.49
N SER A 319 -3.89 12.07 -20.76
CA SER A 319 -3.96 13.01 -19.63
C SER A 319 -3.03 12.58 -18.49
N TYR A 320 -2.84 13.47 -17.53
CA TYR A 320 -1.91 13.27 -16.42
C TYR A 320 -2.16 11.98 -15.62
N PRO A 321 -1.17 11.09 -15.45
CA PRO A 321 -1.40 9.72 -14.97
C PRO A 321 -1.38 9.57 -13.44
N ARG A 322 -1.18 10.66 -12.68
CA ARG A 322 -1.21 10.70 -11.21
C ARG A 322 -2.46 11.46 -10.74
N THR A 323 -3.58 10.76 -10.63
CA THR A 323 -4.89 11.29 -10.22
C THR A 323 -5.68 10.26 -9.42
N GLU A 324 -6.41 10.72 -8.41
CA GLU A 324 -7.38 9.91 -7.68
C GLU A 324 -8.79 9.96 -8.30
N THR A 325 -9.01 10.86 -9.26
CA THR A 325 -10.32 11.19 -9.84
C THR A 325 -10.89 10.07 -10.71
N ASP A 326 -12.10 9.62 -10.40
CA ASP A 326 -12.84 8.56 -11.09
C ASP A 326 -14.15 9.04 -11.73
N SER A 327 -14.25 10.34 -12.03
CA SER A 327 -15.40 11.00 -12.66
C SER A 327 -14.95 12.10 -13.63
N PHE A 328 -15.62 12.25 -14.77
CA PHE A 328 -15.42 13.40 -15.66
C PHE A 328 -16.32 14.58 -15.27
N ASP A 329 -15.89 15.80 -15.58
CA ASP A 329 -16.71 17.01 -15.50
C ASP A 329 -17.87 16.96 -16.52
N ASP A 330 -19.02 17.56 -16.17
CA ASP A 330 -20.21 17.55 -17.04
C ASP A 330 -20.03 18.35 -18.35
N LYS A 331 -19.04 19.25 -18.42
CA LYS A 331 -18.65 20.01 -19.62
C LYS A 331 -17.54 19.33 -20.43
N PHE A 332 -17.11 18.13 -20.07
CA PHE A 332 -16.02 17.43 -20.77
C PHE A 332 -16.38 17.11 -22.22
N ASN A 333 -15.55 17.55 -23.17
CA ASN A 333 -15.81 17.37 -24.61
C ASN A 333 -15.35 15.99 -25.10
N PHE A 334 -16.16 14.96 -24.82
CA PHE A 334 -15.95 13.59 -25.31
C PHE A 334 -15.83 13.50 -26.84
N ARG A 335 -16.56 14.35 -27.58
CA ARG A 335 -16.59 14.30 -29.05
C ARG A 335 -15.22 14.61 -29.66
N ASN A 336 -14.56 15.66 -29.18
CA ASN A 336 -13.19 16.02 -29.59
C ASN A 336 -12.22 14.86 -29.37
N ILE A 337 -12.28 14.19 -28.21
CA ILE A 337 -11.42 13.03 -27.92
C ILE A 337 -11.70 11.86 -28.86
N LEU A 338 -12.98 11.53 -29.11
CA LEU A 338 -13.37 10.49 -30.06
C LEU A 338 -12.85 10.77 -31.48
N ASP A 339 -12.98 12.01 -31.96
CA ASP A 339 -12.55 12.37 -33.31
C ASP A 339 -10.99 12.44 -33.42
N ASN A 340 -10.27 12.79 -32.33
CA ASN A 340 -8.80 12.67 -32.27
C ASN A 340 -8.30 11.21 -32.22
N LEU A 341 -9.10 10.29 -31.65
CA LEU A 341 -8.78 8.85 -31.62
C LEU A 341 -8.95 8.16 -32.97
N LYS A 342 -9.81 8.66 -33.87
CA LYS A 342 -10.00 8.11 -35.25
C LYS A 342 -8.72 8.12 -36.10
N GLN A 343 -7.69 8.86 -35.69
CA GLN A 343 -6.36 8.81 -36.31
C GLN A 343 -5.68 7.44 -36.18
N ASP A 344 -6.15 6.60 -35.26
CA ASP A 344 -5.72 5.21 -35.06
C ASP A 344 -6.82 4.25 -35.53
N PRO A 345 -6.64 3.56 -36.67
CA PRO A 345 -7.66 2.67 -37.25
C PRO A 345 -8.16 1.56 -36.32
N THR A 346 -7.39 1.23 -35.27
CA THR A 346 -7.75 0.22 -34.25
C THR A 346 -9.07 0.54 -33.54
N TYR A 347 -9.43 1.82 -33.43
CA TYR A 347 -10.59 2.27 -32.65
C TYR A 347 -11.78 2.71 -33.49
N THR A 348 -11.61 2.90 -34.81
CA THR A 348 -12.63 3.53 -35.68
C THR A 348 -14.00 2.87 -35.58
N ALA A 349 -14.07 1.54 -35.71
CA ALA A 349 -15.34 0.80 -35.63
C ALA A 349 -16.03 0.95 -34.26
N SER A 350 -15.28 0.88 -33.15
CA SER A 350 -15.82 1.11 -31.81
C SER A 350 -16.28 2.56 -31.61
N ILE A 351 -15.56 3.53 -32.19
CA ILE A 351 -15.93 4.95 -32.13
C ILE A 351 -17.22 5.20 -32.91
N GLU A 352 -17.39 4.62 -34.10
CA GLU A 352 -18.62 4.73 -34.90
C GLU A 352 -19.84 4.13 -34.16
N GLN A 353 -19.66 2.98 -33.50
CA GLN A 353 -20.68 2.39 -32.64
C GLN A 353 -21.01 3.28 -31.42
N ILE A 354 -20.00 3.87 -30.77
CA ILE A 354 -20.20 4.81 -29.65
C ILE A 354 -20.88 6.11 -30.14
N GLN A 355 -20.58 6.57 -31.36
CA GLN A 355 -21.17 7.79 -31.92
C GLN A 355 -22.65 7.60 -32.32
N SER A 356 -23.12 6.37 -32.57
CA SER A 356 -24.54 6.07 -32.82
C SER A 356 -25.35 5.78 -31.55
N ASN A 357 -24.74 5.27 -30.47
CA ASN A 357 -25.41 5.01 -29.19
C ASN A 357 -24.55 5.47 -27.98
N PHE A 358 -24.26 6.76 -27.91
CA PHE A 358 -23.41 7.34 -26.87
C PHE A 358 -24.04 7.20 -25.47
N LYS A 359 -23.25 6.77 -24.49
CA LYS A 359 -23.62 6.81 -23.07
C LYS A 359 -22.56 7.58 -22.28
N TYR A 360 -23.00 8.46 -21.39
CA TYR A 360 -22.08 9.13 -20.47
C TYR A 360 -21.33 8.11 -19.59
N PRO A 361 -20.07 8.37 -19.21
CA PRO A 361 -19.35 7.58 -18.23
C PRO A 361 -20.09 7.53 -16.90
N ARG A 362 -19.87 6.44 -16.14
CA ARG A 362 -20.34 6.36 -14.76
C ARG A 362 -19.57 7.36 -13.89
N LYS A 363 -20.27 8.05 -12.98
CA LYS A 363 -19.65 8.87 -11.93
C LYS A 363 -19.27 7.96 -10.75
N GLY A 364 -18.02 8.04 -10.30
CA GLY A 364 -17.51 7.37 -9.13
C GLY A 364 -17.68 8.20 -7.85
N ARG A 365 -16.73 8.10 -6.92
CA ARG A 365 -16.75 8.80 -5.62
C ARG A 365 -15.46 9.52 -5.27
N ASN A 366 -14.41 9.34 -6.07
CA ASN A 366 -13.09 9.88 -5.81
C ASN A 366 -12.84 11.07 -6.75
N ASN A 367 -12.39 12.18 -6.19
CA ASN A 367 -12.05 13.38 -6.92
C ASN A 367 -10.95 14.12 -6.16
N ASP A 368 -9.81 14.35 -6.81
CA ASP A 368 -8.70 15.14 -6.25
C ASP A 368 -8.91 16.66 -6.43
N MET A 369 -9.96 17.06 -7.16
CA MET A 369 -10.32 18.45 -7.51
C MET A 369 -9.26 19.20 -8.36
N ALA A 370 -8.20 18.51 -8.80
CA ALA A 370 -7.09 19.08 -9.56
C ALA A 370 -7.02 18.51 -10.98
N HIS A 371 -7.31 17.22 -11.16
CA HIS A 371 -7.14 16.48 -12.40
C HIS A 371 -8.45 15.82 -12.85
N SER A 372 -8.59 15.72 -14.18
CA SER A 372 -9.51 14.75 -14.79
C SER A 372 -8.95 13.33 -14.66
N PRO A 373 -9.78 12.28 -14.85
CA PRO A 373 -9.31 10.90 -14.94
C PRO A 373 -8.22 10.69 -16.01
N ILE A 374 -7.64 9.50 -16.05
CA ILE A 374 -6.68 9.08 -17.07
C ILE A 374 -7.44 8.68 -18.36
N TYR A 375 -7.22 9.42 -19.45
CA TYR A 375 -7.87 9.22 -20.76
C TYR A 375 -6.91 9.55 -21.91
N PRO A 376 -7.13 9.04 -23.14
CA PRO A 376 -6.27 9.35 -24.29
C PRO A 376 -6.57 10.72 -24.90
N LEU A 377 -5.54 11.42 -25.41
CA LEU A 377 -5.66 12.74 -26.05
C LEU A 377 -5.68 12.66 -27.59
N LYS A 378 -5.05 11.65 -28.17
CA LYS A 378 -4.87 11.43 -29.63
C LYS A 378 -4.61 9.96 -29.93
N GLY A 379 -4.74 9.55 -31.20
CA GLY A 379 -4.37 8.21 -31.68
C GLY A 379 -2.92 7.80 -31.35
N GLY A 380 -2.69 6.49 -31.19
CA GLY A 380 -1.40 5.92 -30.73
C GLY A 380 -0.73 5.02 -31.76
N GLN A 381 -1.02 5.19 -33.06
CA GLN A 381 -0.57 4.33 -34.15
C GLN A 381 0.95 4.22 -34.32
N SER A 382 1.71 5.17 -33.77
CA SER A 382 3.18 5.18 -33.74
C SER A 382 3.80 4.55 -32.48
N LEU A 383 2.98 4.15 -31.50
CA LEU A 383 3.43 3.45 -30.29
C LEU A 383 3.64 1.96 -30.55
N SER A 384 4.61 1.35 -29.86
CA SER A 384 4.90 -0.08 -29.94
C SER A 384 5.19 -0.69 -28.55
N GLY A 385 5.26 -2.02 -28.48
CA GLY A 385 5.58 -2.75 -27.24
C GLY A 385 4.66 -2.42 -26.07
N LEU A 386 5.23 -2.33 -24.86
CA LEU A 386 4.48 -2.03 -23.63
C LEU A 386 3.86 -0.61 -23.63
N GLU A 387 4.46 0.36 -24.33
CA GLU A 387 3.89 1.71 -24.48
C GLU A 387 2.56 1.63 -25.24
N ARG A 388 2.51 0.84 -26.32
CA ARG A 388 1.25 0.55 -27.03
C ARG A 388 0.26 -0.20 -26.15
N SER A 389 0.69 -1.23 -25.42
CA SER A 389 -0.22 -2.03 -24.58
C SER A 389 -0.87 -1.23 -23.45
N ILE A 390 -0.13 -0.34 -22.78
CA ILE A 390 -0.69 0.52 -21.72
C ILE A 390 -1.58 1.61 -22.33
N TYR A 391 -1.19 2.18 -23.47
CA TYR A 391 -2.03 3.14 -24.19
C TYR A 391 -3.35 2.51 -24.71
N ASP A 392 -3.32 1.29 -25.23
CA ASP A 392 -4.52 0.54 -25.68
C ASP A 392 -5.44 0.20 -24.50
N PHE A 393 -4.86 -0.16 -23.34
CA PHE A 393 -5.61 -0.29 -22.09
C PHE A 393 -6.35 0.99 -21.70
N ILE A 394 -5.66 2.14 -21.67
CA ILE A 394 -6.26 3.44 -21.31
C ILE A 394 -7.34 3.83 -22.34
N SER A 395 -7.07 3.62 -23.63
CA SER A 395 -7.98 3.99 -24.72
C SER A 395 -9.24 3.12 -24.71
N ARG A 396 -9.11 1.80 -24.61
CA ARG A 396 -10.26 0.88 -24.49
C ARG A 396 -11.05 1.09 -23.21
N ARG A 397 -10.39 1.45 -22.10
CA ARG A 397 -11.04 1.80 -20.83
C ARG A 397 -11.93 3.02 -20.98
N PHE A 398 -11.43 4.06 -21.64
CA PHE A 398 -12.19 5.28 -21.96
C PHE A 398 -13.37 4.96 -22.87
N LEU A 399 -13.13 4.30 -24.01
CA LEU A 399 -14.16 3.95 -25.00
C LEU A 399 -15.23 3.03 -24.40
N GLY A 400 -14.86 1.98 -23.67
CA GLY A 400 -15.82 1.11 -22.97
C GLY A 400 -16.64 1.83 -21.90
N GLY A 401 -16.09 2.89 -21.29
CA GLY A 401 -16.83 3.80 -20.42
C GLY A 401 -17.95 4.56 -21.13
N LEU A 402 -17.90 4.69 -22.46
CA LEU A 402 -18.89 5.39 -23.29
C LEU A 402 -19.97 4.45 -23.90
N CYS A 403 -19.83 3.14 -23.70
CA CYS A 403 -20.78 2.11 -24.16
C CYS A 403 -21.94 1.90 -23.16
N GLU A 404 -22.86 0.99 -23.52
CA GLU A 404 -23.84 0.40 -22.60
C GLU A 404 -23.21 -0.62 -21.64
N ASP A 405 -23.85 -0.84 -20.49
CA ASP A 405 -23.50 -1.95 -19.58
C ASP A 405 -23.78 -3.31 -20.24
N ALA A 406 -22.98 -4.33 -19.92
CA ALA A 406 -23.22 -5.68 -20.43
C ALA A 406 -24.47 -6.29 -19.74
N LYS A 407 -25.31 -6.97 -20.51
CA LYS A 407 -26.59 -7.56 -20.06
C LYS A 407 -26.55 -9.07 -20.18
N GLY A 408 -27.15 -9.75 -19.20
CA GLY A 408 -27.15 -11.20 -19.09
C GLY A 408 -28.34 -11.70 -18.30
N SER A 409 -28.33 -13.00 -18.00
CA SER A 409 -29.34 -13.67 -17.21
C SER A 409 -28.66 -14.71 -16.31
N GLU A 410 -29.01 -14.73 -15.02
CA GLU A 410 -28.68 -15.81 -14.09
C GLU A 410 -29.95 -16.63 -13.86
N THR A 411 -29.92 -17.93 -14.23
CA THR A 411 -30.94 -18.90 -13.84
C THR A 411 -30.40 -19.73 -12.68
N TYR A 412 -31.12 -19.68 -11.56
CA TYR A 412 -30.86 -20.44 -10.35
C TYR A 412 -31.78 -21.66 -10.28
N TYR A 413 -31.20 -22.83 -10.02
CA TYR A 413 -31.94 -24.07 -9.79
C TYR A 413 -31.67 -24.58 -8.38
N GLU A 414 -32.73 -25.03 -7.70
CA GLU A 414 -32.61 -25.88 -6.52
C GLU A 414 -33.16 -27.27 -6.84
N ALA A 415 -32.38 -28.29 -6.51
CA ALA A 415 -32.77 -29.69 -6.47
C ALA A 415 -32.90 -30.13 -5.01
N THR A 416 -33.94 -30.88 -4.69
CA THR A 416 -34.15 -31.45 -3.35
C THR A 416 -34.09 -32.96 -3.40
N ILE A 417 -33.41 -33.54 -2.41
CA ILE A 417 -33.31 -34.97 -2.16
C ILE A 417 -33.59 -35.18 -0.67
N GLY A 418 -34.66 -35.91 -0.35
CA GLY A 418 -35.20 -35.97 1.02
C GLY A 418 -35.55 -34.58 1.57
N ARG A 419 -34.80 -34.13 2.58
CA ARG A 419 -34.90 -32.77 3.17
C ARG A 419 -33.72 -31.85 2.82
N GLU A 420 -32.75 -32.35 2.07
CA GLU A 420 -31.52 -31.62 1.76
C GLU A 420 -31.61 -30.95 0.38
N VAL A 421 -31.01 -29.76 0.29
CA VAL A 421 -31.10 -28.90 -0.89
C VAL A 421 -29.74 -28.74 -1.54
N PHE A 422 -29.71 -28.88 -2.85
CA PHE A 422 -28.55 -28.72 -3.72
C PHE A 422 -28.87 -27.65 -4.74
N SER A 423 -27.88 -26.86 -5.17
CA SER A 423 -28.14 -25.77 -6.11
C SER A 423 -27.04 -25.56 -7.13
N ILE A 424 -27.43 -25.06 -8.29
CA ILE A 424 -26.54 -24.68 -9.39
C ILE A 424 -27.05 -23.37 -10.03
N LYS A 425 -26.16 -22.65 -10.71
CA LYS A 425 -26.44 -21.37 -11.36
C LYS A 425 -25.93 -21.39 -12.78
N ALA A 426 -26.81 -21.20 -13.76
CA ALA A 426 -26.45 -20.95 -15.15
C ALA A 426 -26.40 -19.44 -15.40
N HIS A 427 -25.31 -18.97 -16.00
CA HIS A 427 -25.13 -17.59 -16.39
C HIS A 427 -24.91 -17.47 -17.90
N LYS A 428 -25.77 -16.69 -18.56
CA LYS A 428 -25.74 -16.44 -20.00
C LYS A 428 -25.63 -14.94 -20.27
N ILE A 429 -24.74 -14.55 -21.17
CA ILE A 429 -24.60 -13.18 -21.65
C ILE A 429 -25.56 -13.00 -22.82
N ILE A 430 -26.36 -11.93 -22.75
CA ILE A 430 -27.34 -11.58 -23.79
C ILE A 430 -26.76 -10.47 -24.68
N GLN A 431 -26.03 -9.52 -24.08
CA GLN A 431 -25.38 -8.42 -24.77
C GLN A 431 -24.03 -8.11 -24.10
N LYS A 432 -22.93 -8.19 -24.86
CA LYS A 432 -21.58 -7.90 -24.37
C LYS A 432 -21.33 -6.39 -24.22
N ASN A 433 -21.86 -5.56 -25.12
CA ASN A 433 -21.81 -4.10 -25.07
C ASN A 433 -20.37 -3.59 -24.81
N TYR A 434 -20.08 -2.97 -23.66
CA TYR A 434 -18.72 -2.47 -23.38
C TYR A 434 -17.62 -3.55 -23.42
N LEU A 435 -17.95 -4.84 -23.21
CA LEU A 435 -16.98 -5.95 -23.21
C LEU A 435 -16.38 -6.21 -24.59
N ASP A 436 -17.08 -5.86 -25.68
CA ASP A 436 -16.53 -5.99 -27.04
C ASP A 436 -15.46 -4.93 -27.34
N VAL A 437 -15.48 -3.81 -26.61
CA VAL A 437 -14.51 -2.70 -26.73
C VAL A 437 -13.38 -2.85 -25.70
N TYR A 438 -13.74 -3.08 -24.44
CA TYR A 438 -12.82 -3.21 -23.30
C TYR A 438 -12.55 -4.67 -22.94
N THR A 439 -11.79 -5.34 -23.80
CA THR A 439 -11.42 -6.77 -23.73
C THR A 439 -10.54 -7.16 -22.53
N TYR A 440 -10.13 -6.19 -21.70
CA TYR A 440 -9.38 -6.42 -20.45
C TYR A 440 -10.28 -6.78 -19.26
N ASP A 441 -11.59 -6.72 -19.43
CA ASP A 441 -12.57 -7.14 -18.43
C ASP A 441 -13.36 -8.35 -18.95
N SER A 442 -13.48 -9.40 -18.14
CA SER A 442 -14.07 -10.68 -18.56
C SER A 442 -15.38 -10.97 -17.83
N TRP A 443 -16.38 -11.43 -18.57
CA TRP A 443 -17.60 -11.96 -17.99
C TRP A 443 -17.80 -13.37 -18.53
N ASN A 444 -17.92 -14.33 -17.62
CA ASN A 444 -17.94 -15.73 -17.97
C ASN A 444 -19.39 -16.21 -18.10
N GLU A 445 -19.61 -17.06 -19.09
CA GLU A 445 -20.80 -17.89 -19.22
C GLU A 445 -20.51 -19.28 -18.68
N ASN A 446 -21.56 -20.00 -18.30
CA ASN A 446 -21.46 -21.43 -18.04
C ASN A 446 -22.70 -22.15 -18.60
N GLU A 447 -22.44 -23.11 -19.48
CA GLU A 447 -23.44 -24.02 -20.02
C GLU A 447 -23.83 -25.05 -18.95
N ILE A 448 -25.13 -25.15 -18.68
CA ILE A 448 -25.80 -26.08 -17.77
C ILE A 448 -27.09 -26.49 -18.47
N GLY A 449 -27.58 -27.72 -18.26
CA GLY A 449 -28.83 -28.19 -18.88
C GLY A 449 -30.05 -27.35 -18.49
N ASP A 450 -31.00 -27.16 -19.41
CA ASP A 450 -32.23 -26.41 -19.09
C ASP A 450 -33.24 -27.27 -18.30
N TYR A 451 -33.20 -27.20 -16.97
CA TYR A 451 -34.08 -27.98 -16.09
C TYR A 451 -35.50 -27.38 -15.98
N VAL A 452 -36.53 -28.23 -15.82
CA VAL A 452 -37.91 -27.78 -15.55
C VAL A 452 -38.34 -28.07 -14.11
N LEU A 453 -39.34 -27.32 -13.61
CA LEU A 453 -39.85 -27.51 -12.26
C LEU A 453 -40.51 -28.89 -12.13
N GLY A 454 -40.18 -29.64 -11.07
CA GLY A 454 -40.64 -31.01 -10.85
C GLY A 454 -39.86 -32.08 -11.63
N GLU A 455 -38.87 -31.70 -12.46
CA GLU A 455 -38.02 -32.66 -13.16
C GLU A 455 -37.26 -33.56 -12.18
N LYS A 456 -37.40 -34.88 -12.33
CA LYS A 456 -36.57 -35.87 -11.63
C LYS A 456 -35.22 -35.97 -12.32
N LEU A 457 -34.14 -35.88 -11.55
CA LEU A 457 -32.78 -35.91 -12.07
C LEU A 457 -32.28 -37.35 -12.22
N VAL A 458 -31.46 -37.59 -13.24
CA VAL A 458 -30.61 -38.80 -13.31
C VAL A 458 -29.38 -38.53 -12.45
N ASN A 459 -29.54 -38.71 -11.14
CA ASN A 459 -28.59 -38.21 -10.15
C ASN A 459 -27.62 -39.26 -9.60
N ILE A 460 -26.36 -38.85 -9.44
CA ILE A 460 -25.36 -39.57 -8.63
C ILE A 460 -24.95 -38.63 -7.49
N LEU A 461 -25.15 -39.08 -6.25
CA LEU A 461 -24.67 -38.37 -5.07
C LEU A 461 -23.25 -38.86 -4.76
N ASN A 462 -22.32 -37.95 -4.54
CA ASN A 462 -20.93 -38.23 -4.16
C ASN A 462 -20.56 -37.51 -2.86
N ILE A 463 -19.72 -38.12 -2.02
CA ILE A 463 -18.97 -37.44 -0.97
C ILE A 463 -17.65 -36.98 -1.57
N GLU A 464 -17.35 -35.68 -1.52
CA GLU A 464 -16.03 -35.14 -1.82
C GLU A 464 -15.29 -34.81 -0.52
N GLU A 465 -14.06 -35.33 -0.36
CA GLU A 465 -13.12 -34.84 0.65
C GLU A 465 -12.35 -33.64 0.09
N GLY A 466 -12.32 -32.55 0.86
CA GLY A 466 -11.47 -31.40 0.63
C GLY A 466 -10.62 -31.08 1.85
N ARG A 467 -9.66 -30.18 1.67
CA ARG A 467 -8.79 -29.65 2.73
C ARG A 467 -8.79 -28.13 2.65
N THR A 468 -8.77 -27.47 3.79
CA THR A 468 -8.67 -26.00 3.82
C THR A 468 -7.28 -25.57 3.39
N GLU A 469 -7.17 -24.77 2.33
CA GLU A 469 -5.90 -24.18 1.90
C GLU A 469 -5.67 -22.81 2.55
N PRO A 470 -4.41 -22.43 2.85
CA PRO A 470 -4.07 -21.06 3.24
C PRO A 470 -4.25 -20.09 2.06
N PRO A 471 -4.40 -18.77 2.33
CA PRO A 471 -4.42 -17.77 1.27
C PRO A 471 -3.11 -17.74 0.46
N GLY A 472 -3.17 -17.36 -0.81
CA GLY A 472 -1.95 -17.12 -1.60
C GLY A 472 -1.18 -15.87 -1.15
N PHE A 473 0.14 -15.85 -1.36
CA PHE A 473 0.96 -14.64 -1.18
C PHE A 473 0.38 -13.46 -1.97
N LEU A 474 0.41 -12.25 -1.39
CA LEU A 474 -0.12 -11.05 -2.03
C LEU A 474 0.51 -10.86 -3.41
N THR A 475 -0.32 -10.67 -4.44
CA THR A 475 0.16 -10.08 -5.68
C THR A 475 0.42 -8.59 -5.49
N GLU A 476 1.15 -7.98 -6.43
CA GLU A 476 1.34 -6.53 -6.42
C GLU A 476 -0.01 -5.78 -6.50
N SER A 477 -0.98 -6.32 -7.25
CA SER A 477 -2.37 -5.80 -7.31
C SER A 477 -3.10 -5.90 -5.95
N ASP A 478 -2.88 -6.97 -5.19
CA ASP A 478 -3.47 -7.11 -3.85
C ASP A 478 -2.84 -6.13 -2.87
N LEU A 479 -1.52 -5.93 -2.93
CA LEU A 479 -0.80 -4.99 -2.09
C LEU A 479 -1.22 -3.53 -2.35
N ILE A 480 -1.33 -3.13 -3.63
CA ILE A 480 -1.89 -1.82 -4.01
C ILE A 480 -3.32 -1.67 -3.45
N SER A 481 -4.15 -2.72 -3.57
CA SER A 481 -5.53 -2.71 -3.07
C SER A 481 -5.60 -2.60 -1.54
N LEU A 482 -4.65 -3.19 -0.80
CA LEU A 482 -4.56 -3.05 0.66
C LEU A 482 -4.08 -1.65 1.07
N MET A 483 -3.12 -1.06 0.35
CA MET A 483 -2.63 0.29 0.63
C MET A 483 -3.72 1.35 0.39
N ASP A 484 -4.36 1.34 -0.77
CA ASP A 484 -5.50 2.21 -1.13
C ASP A 484 -6.65 2.08 -0.12
N LYS A 485 -7.09 0.86 0.17
CA LYS A 485 -8.16 0.58 1.15
C LYS A 485 -7.85 1.06 2.56
N ASN A 486 -6.57 1.08 2.95
CA ASN A 486 -6.14 1.57 4.26
C ASN A 486 -5.76 3.05 4.25
N GLY A 487 -5.66 3.71 3.09
CA GLY A 487 -5.33 5.13 2.98
C GLY A 487 -3.86 5.43 3.32
N ILE A 488 -2.93 4.64 2.77
CA ILE A 488 -1.49 4.92 2.84
C ILE A 488 -0.88 4.92 1.43
N GLY A 489 0.11 5.79 1.18
CA GLY A 489 0.67 5.95 -0.16
C GLY A 489 -0.28 6.70 -1.10
N THR A 490 -1.04 7.66 -0.58
CA THR A 490 -1.91 8.58 -1.35
C THR A 490 -1.09 9.43 -2.34
N ASP A 491 -1.76 10.25 -3.15
CA ASP A 491 -1.08 11.09 -4.17
C ASP A 491 -0.23 10.24 -5.14
N ALA A 492 -0.75 9.08 -5.54
CA ALA A 492 -0.11 8.09 -6.43
C ALA A 492 1.20 7.42 -5.92
N THR A 493 1.66 7.69 -4.70
CA THR A 493 2.96 7.23 -4.16
C THR A 493 3.07 5.73 -3.84
N ILE A 494 1.96 4.96 -3.88
CA ILE A 494 1.92 3.49 -3.64
C ILE A 494 3.08 2.74 -4.32
N HIS A 495 3.29 3.00 -5.61
CA HIS A 495 4.26 2.28 -6.44
C HIS A 495 5.71 2.44 -5.94
N GLU A 496 6.07 3.63 -5.46
CA GLU A 496 7.39 3.92 -4.91
C GLU A 496 7.65 3.12 -3.63
N HIS A 497 6.65 3.02 -2.73
CA HIS A 497 6.78 2.29 -1.49
C HIS A 497 6.88 0.76 -1.70
N ILE A 498 6.13 0.23 -2.68
CA ILE A 498 6.23 -1.18 -3.10
C ILE A 498 7.60 -1.49 -3.71
N GLN A 499 8.18 -0.58 -4.49
CA GLN A 499 9.54 -0.71 -4.99
C GLN A 499 10.58 -0.62 -3.86
N LYS A 500 10.42 0.32 -2.94
CA LYS A 500 11.36 0.58 -1.84
C LYS A 500 11.54 -0.63 -0.92
N ILE A 501 10.48 -1.38 -0.62
CA ILE A 501 10.62 -2.65 0.15
C ILE A 501 11.37 -3.75 -0.62
N GLN A 502 11.38 -3.70 -1.96
CA GLN A 502 12.11 -4.65 -2.80
C GLN A 502 13.59 -4.26 -2.94
N GLU A 503 13.89 -2.99 -3.20
CA GLU A 503 15.26 -2.47 -3.26
C GLU A 503 16.03 -2.68 -1.93
N ARG A 504 15.31 -2.60 -0.81
CA ARG A 504 15.86 -2.83 0.54
C ARG A 504 15.93 -4.31 0.94
N LYS A 505 15.56 -5.24 0.05
CA LYS A 505 15.55 -6.70 0.29
C LYS A 505 14.73 -7.11 1.51
N TYR A 506 13.59 -6.44 1.71
CA TYR A 506 12.61 -6.79 2.75
C TYR A 506 11.49 -7.67 2.19
N ALA A 507 11.22 -7.56 0.90
CA ALA A 507 10.40 -8.47 0.14
C ALA A 507 10.96 -8.62 -1.28
N LYS A 508 10.61 -9.69 -1.98
CA LYS A 508 11.01 -9.92 -3.37
C LYS A 508 9.81 -10.36 -4.20
N LYS A 509 9.79 -9.96 -5.47
CA LYS A 509 8.78 -10.41 -6.44
C LYS A 509 9.14 -11.80 -6.98
N VAL A 510 8.24 -12.75 -6.84
CA VAL A 510 8.35 -14.12 -7.38
C VAL A 510 7.10 -14.40 -8.21
N GLY A 511 7.27 -14.38 -9.54
CA GLY A 511 6.13 -14.40 -10.46
C GLY A 511 5.25 -13.16 -10.29
N ALA A 512 3.96 -13.36 -9.97
CA ALA A 512 3.03 -12.27 -9.69
C ALA A 512 3.01 -11.84 -8.21
N SER A 513 3.58 -12.64 -7.31
CA SER A 513 3.48 -12.46 -5.86
C SER A 513 4.68 -11.70 -5.27
N ILE A 514 4.42 -10.94 -4.22
CA ILE A 514 5.41 -10.29 -3.36
C ILE A 514 5.54 -11.15 -2.11
N ILE A 515 6.74 -11.69 -1.86
CA ILE A 515 7.04 -12.61 -0.75
C ILE A 515 8.05 -11.91 0.17
N PRO A 516 7.84 -11.89 1.50
CA PRO A 516 8.78 -11.23 2.40
C PRO A 516 10.09 -12.01 2.48
N GLU A 517 11.20 -11.29 2.62
CA GLU A 517 12.51 -11.87 2.88
C GLU A 517 12.76 -11.99 4.39
N LYS A 518 13.75 -12.80 4.77
CA LYS A 518 14.06 -13.14 6.17
C LYS A 518 14.23 -11.90 7.06
N LEU A 519 14.92 -10.87 6.55
CA LEU A 519 15.10 -9.58 7.21
C LEU A 519 13.77 -8.80 7.35
N GLY A 520 12.92 -8.83 6.33
CA GLY A 520 11.61 -8.17 6.39
C GLY A 520 10.72 -8.75 7.49
N ILE A 521 10.65 -10.09 7.59
CA ILE A 521 9.90 -10.77 8.66
C ILE A 521 10.53 -10.47 10.03
N ALA A 522 11.86 -10.58 10.15
CA ALA A 522 12.59 -10.31 11.39
C ALA A 522 12.33 -8.90 11.93
N LEU A 523 12.30 -7.88 11.07
CA LEU A 523 12.02 -6.49 11.45
C LEU A 523 10.59 -6.33 11.96
N ILE A 524 9.59 -6.79 11.21
CA ILE A 524 8.17 -6.66 11.58
C ILE A 524 7.87 -7.37 12.92
N ARG A 525 8.37 -8.59 13.09
CA ARG A 525 8.24 -9.33 14.35
C ARG A 525 9.10 -8.74 15.48
N GLY A 526 10.26 -8.18 15.16
CA GLY A 526 11.12 -7.45 16.10
C GLY A 526 10.40 -6.26 16.72
N TYR A 527 9.77 -5.40 15.91
CA TYR A 527 8.96 -4.29 16.41
C TYR A 527 7.76 -4.80 17.24
N THR A 528 7.05 -5.81 16.74
CA THR A 528 5.91 -6.41 17.45
C THR A 528 6.32 -6.98 18.81
N SER A 529 7.48 -7.64 18.89
CA SER A 529 8.02 -8.14 20.17
C SER A 529 8.37 -7.01 21.14
N SER A 530 8.72 -5.82 20.63
CA SER A 530 8.95 -4.60 21.41
C SER A 530 7.65 -3.82 21.72
N ASN A 531 6.47 -4.45 21.52
CA ASN A 531 5.14 -3.85 21.66
C ASN A 531 4.90 -2.62 20.76
N LEU A 532 5.48 -2.62 19.55
CA LEU A 532 5.38 -1.52 18.57
C LEU A 532 4.73 -1.99 17.27
N GLU A 533 3.49 -1.55 17.04
CA GLU A 533 2.70 -1.88 15.84
C GLU A 533 3.06 -1.04 14.59
N PHE A 534 4.36 -0.79 14.32
CA PHE A 534 4.78 -0.05 13.11
C PHE A 534 4.35 -0.72 11.79
N SER A 535 4.01 -2.01 11.83
CA SER A 535 3.47 -2.78 10.71
C SER A 535 2.04 -2.40 10.33
N LYS A 536 1.29 -1.74 11.23
CA LYS A 536 -0.11 -1.37 10.99
C LYS A 536 -0.20 0.04 10.36
N PRO A 537 -1.13 0.24 9.40
CA PRO A 537 -1.18 1.46 8.60
C PRO A 537 -1.70 2.71 9.34
N PHE A 538 -2.14 2.58 10.60
CA PHE A 538 -2.90 3.63 11.28
C PHE A 538 -2.14 4.95 11.47
N LEU A 539 -0.87 4.87 11.89
CA LEU A 539 -0.03 6.07 12.07
C LEU A 539 0.20 6.79 10.74
N ARG A 540 0.56 6.06 9.69
CA ARG A 540 0.77 6.66 8.37
C ARG A 540 -0.53 7.22 7.79
N LYS A 541 -1.66 6.53 7.91
CA LYS A 541 -2.96 7.03 7.47
C LYS A 541 -3.32 8.35 8.15
N ASN A 542 -3.07 8.46 9.46
CA ASN A 542 -3.30 9.69 10.21
C ASN A 542 -2.46 10.85 9.66
N LEU A 543 -1.18 10.58 9.33
CA LEU A 543 -0.32 11.54 8.65
C LEU A 543 -0.84 11.94 7.25
N GLU A 544 -1.28 11.01 6.40
CA GLU A 544 -1.85 11.37 5.08
C GLU A 544 -3.10 12.27 5.22
N LEU A 545 -3.95 12.00 6.24
CA LEU A 545 -5.13 12.81 6.53
C LEU A 545 -4.75 14.23 6.99
N LYS A 546 -3.77 14.36 7.90
CA LYS A 546 -3.27 15.67 8.33
C LYS A 546 -2.55 16.43 7.21
N LEU A 547 -1.85 15.74 6.31
CA LEU A 547 -1.27 16.35 5.11
C LEU A 547 -2.36 16.96 4.22
N LYS A 548 -3.51 16.29 4.10
CA LYS A 548 -4.69 16.88 3.44
C LYS A 548 -5.27 18.07 4.21
N GLU A 549 -5.25 18.06 5.54
CA GLU A 549 -5.62 19.23 6.36
C GLU A 549 -4.67 20.43 6.16
N VAL A 550 -3.39 20.19 5.85
CA VAL A 550 -2.47 21.26 5.41
C VAL A 550 -2.88 21.82 4.06
N CYS A 551 -3.15 20.98 3.05
CA CYS A 551 -3.65 21.43 1.74
C CYS A 551 -4.96 22.23 1.84
N ASP A 552 -5.86 21.84 2.75
CA ASP A 552 -7.14 22.50 3.02
C ASP A 552 -7.00 23.78 3.88
N ASN A 553 -5.79 24.18 4.27
CA ASN A 553 -5.50 25.28 5.22
C ASN A 553 -6.24 25.16 6.57
N LYS A 554 -6.36 23.93 7.09
CA LYS A 554 -6.94 23.60 8.41
C LYS A 554 -5.87 23.34 9.46
N LEU A 555 -4.66 22.98 9.04
CA LEU A 555 -3.50 22.69 9.89
C LEU A 555 -2.25 23.35 9.29
N THR A 556 -1.39 23.97 10.09
CA THR A 556 -0.13 24.53 9.57
C THR A 556 0.98 23.47 9.51
N LYS A 557 1.92 23.62 8.55
CA LYS A 557 3.15 22.79 8.49
C LYS A 557 3.82 22.65 9.86
N ARG A 558 3.97 23.75 10.61
CA ARG A 558 4.65 23.75 11.92
C ARG A 558 3.93 22.88 12.95
N GLN A 559 2.60 22.96 13.02
CA GLN A 559 1.81 22.14 13.96
C GLN A 559 1.93 20.65 13.60
N LEU A 560 1.72 20.31 12.32
CA LEU A 560 1.85 18.94 11.82
C LEU A 560 3.22 18.34 12.17
N VAL A 561 4.30 19.03 11.80
CA VAL A 561 5.67 18.56 12.03
C VAL A 561 5.94 18.35 13.53
N GLN A 562 5.52 19.28 14.39
CA GLN A 562 5.72 19.15 15.84
C GLN A 562 4.92 18.00 16.48
N GLU A 563 3.68 17.77 16.07
CA GLU A 563 2.84 16.68 16.59
C GLU A 563 3.36 15.30 16.21
N GLU A 564 3.78 15.15 14.95
CA GLU A 564 4.27 13.87 14.44
C GLU A 564 5.68 13.57 14.97
N ILE A 565 6.56 14.57 15.09
CA ILE A 565 7.83 14.43 15.81
C ILE A 565 7.61 13.92 17.24
N LYS A 566 6.72 14.56 18.03
CA LYS A 566 6.39 14.10 19.40
C LYS A 566 5.90 12.65 19.42
N THR A 567 5.05 12.29 18.45
CA THR A 567 4.48 10.94 18.34
C THR A 567 5.55 9.89 18.05
N TYR A 568 6.39 10.13 17.03
CA TYR A 568 7.45 9.20 16.65
C TYR A 568 8.63 9.18 17.63
N HIS A 569 8.94 10.30 18.31
CA HIS A 569 9.94 10.35 19.39
C HIS A 569 9.55 9.46 20.58
N ARG A 570 8.27 9.47 20.98
CA ARG A 570 7.76 8.54 22.00
C ARG A 570 7.91 7.07 21.58
N LEU A 571 7.60 6.73 20.33
CA LEU A 571 7.73 5.37 19.80
C LEU A 571 9.20 4.95 19.67
N TYR A 572 10.08 5.88 19.31
CA TYR A 572 11.52 5.69 19.29
C TYR A 572 12.07 5.36 20.69
N ASN A 573 11.63 6.08 21.72
CA ASN A 573 12.06 5.82 23.10
C ASN A 573 11.65 4.44 23.62
N ILE A 574 10.47 3.94 23.23
CA ILE A 574 10.06 2.55 23.52
C ILE A 574 11.04 1.56 22.87
N LEU A 575 11.36 1.76 21.58
CA LEU A 575 12.30 0.90 20.86
C LEU A 575 13.74 0.98 21.40
N LYS A 576 14.19 2.17 21.81
CA LYS A 576 15.50 2.41 22.43
C LYS A 576 15.62 1.70 23.77
N ASN A 577 14.55 1.70 24.57
CA ASN A 577 14.51 1.04 25.87
C ASN A 577 14.45 -0.50 25.72
N ASP A 578 13.70 -1.03 24.75
CA ASP A 578 13.62 -2.49 24.47
C ASP A 578 14.66 -2.97 23.45
N LYS A 579 15.73 -2.19 23.22
CA LYS A 579 16.79 -2.43 22.21
C LYS A 579 17.36 -3.84 22.27
N GLN A 580 17.62 -4.37 23.48
CA GLN A 580 18.22 -5.68 23.64
C GLN A 580 17.27 -6.80 23.20
N ARG A 581 15.96 -6.66 23.45
CA ARG A 581 14.95 -7.63 23.01
C ARG A 581 14.78 -7.58 21.49
N PHE A 582 14.70 -6.37 20.92
CA PHE A 582 14.67 -6.16 19.48
C PHE A 582 15.88 -6.81 18.78
N PHE A 583 17.09 -6.57 19.30
CA PHE A 583 18.33 -7.19 18.82
C PHE A 583 18.30 -8.72 18.93
N ASN A 584 17.98 -9.25 20.11
CA ASN A 584 17.95 -10.68 20.37
C ASN A 584 16.96 -11.38 19.42
N TYR A 585 15.76 -10.83 19.26
CA TYR A 585 14.73 -11.38 18.39
C TYR A 585 15.22 -11.49 16.95
N ILE A 586 15.78 -10.41 16.40
CA ILE A 586 16.30 -10.39 15.02
C ILE A 586 17.49 -11.32 14.88
N SER A 587 18.43 -11.34 15.82
CA SER A 587 19.59 -12.23 15.80
C SER A 587 19.17 -13.70 15.78
N THR A 588 18.26 -14.11 16.67
CA THR A 588 17.75 -15.49 16.71
C THR A 588 17.04 -15.87 15.40
N TYR A 589 16.15 -15.00 14.89
CA TYR A 589 15.40 -15.29 13.66
C TYR A 589 16.27 -15.30 12.41
N ILE A 590 17.28 -14.43 12.31
CA ILE A 590 18.22 -14.40 11.19
C ILE A 590 19.13 -15.63 11.18
N ASN A 591 19.38 -16.25 12.33
CA ASN A 591 20.20 -17.46 12.45
C ASN A 591 19.40 -18.78 12.36
N SER A 592 18.06 -18.78 12.44
CA SER A 592 17.24 -20.00 12.31
C SER A 592 16.99 -20.42 10.86
N SER A 593 16.84 -21.72 10.58
CA SER A 593 16.40 -22.21 9.27
C SER A 593 14.92 -21.88 9.01
N ASN A 594 14.59 -21.38 7.80
CA ASN A 594 13.22 -20.97 7.41
C ASN A 594 12.71 -21.81 6.23
N GLU A 595 12.32 -23.06 6.49
CA GLU A 595 11.96 -24.02 5.44
C GLU A 595 10.72 -23.63 4.61
N ILE A 596 9.79 -22.83 5.18
CA ILE A 596 8.50 -22.49 4.57
C ILE A 596 8.67 -21.72 3.25
N ILE A 597 9.59 -20.75 3.21
CA ILE A 597 9.82 -19.91 2.02
C ILE A 597 10.40 -20.76 0.88
N ASP A 598 11.38 -21.61 1.19
CA ASP A 598 12.10 -22.40 0.18
C ASP A 598 11.24 -23.57 -0.34
N ASN A 599 10.41 -24.19 0.51
CA ASN A 599 9.49 -25.26 0.09
C ASN A 599 8.35 -24.75 -0.81
N ARG A 600 7.76 -23.56 -0.51
CA ARG A 600 6.63 -23.02 -1.29
C ARG A 600 7.02 -22.23 -2.54
N THR A 601 8.20 -21.61 -2.59
CA THR A 601 8.68 -20.95 -3.82
C THR A 601 9.10 -21.94 -4.90
N ASN A 602 9.56 -23.15 -4.54
CA ASN A 602 9.95 -24.17 -5.51
C ASN A 602 8.76 -24.98 -6.05
N THR A 603 7.71 -25.24 -5.25
CA THR A 603 6.49 -25.92 -5.74
C THR A 603 5.76 -25.12 -6.83
N SER A 604 5.80 -23.78 -6.78
CA SER A 604 5.27 -22.92 -7.85
C SER A 604 6.09 -22.96 -9.17
N ARG A 605 7.28 -23.58 -9.19
CA ARG A 605 8.04 -23.85 -10.42
C ARG A 605 7.65 -25.18 -11.06
N ASN A 606 7.40 -26.22 -10.27
CA ASN A 606 7.12 -27.58 -10.76
C ASN A 606 5.65 -27.80 -11.20
N THR A 607 4.70 -26.99 -10.74
CA THR A 607 3.29 -27.09 -11.20
C THR A 607 3.08 -26.70 -12.68
N ARG A 608 4.11 -26.19 -13.37
CA ARG A 608 4.07 -25.94 -14.83
C ARG A 608 4.51 -27.12 -15.71
N SER A 609 5.04 -28.22 -15.17
CA SER A 609 5.53 -29.35 -15.98
C SER A 609 4.55 -30.52 -16.12
N ASN A 610 3.56 -30.68 -15.23
CA ASN A 610 2.84 -31.95 -15.09
C ASN A 610 1.44 -32.02 -15.73
N ASN A 611 0.97 -30.99 -16.45
CA ASN A 611 -0.26 -31.05 -17.25
C ASN A 611 0.02 -31.17 -18.76
N ARG A 612 0.73 -32.23 -19.15
CA ARG A 612 0.76 -32.76 -20.53
C ARG A 612 0.73 -34.29 -20.52
N THR A 613 -0.43 -34.85 -20.22
CA THR A 613 -0.72 -36.26 -20.43
C THR A 613 -0.88 -36.54 -21.92
N ARG A 614 0.00 -37.42 -22.43
CA ARG A 614 -0.25 -38.43 -23.47
C ARG A 614 -1.34 -38.14 -24.51
N ASN A 615 -0.91 -37.88 -25.74
CA ASN A 615 -1.48 -38.56 -26.90
C ASN A 615 -0.32 -39.17 -27.71
N ASP A 616 -0.52 -40.40 -28.16
CA ASP A 616 0.46 -41.22 -28.87
C ASP A 616 0.06 -41.35 -30.34
N SER A 617 1.01 -41.12 -31.26
CA SER A 617 0.93 -41.56 -32.65
C SER A 617 2.30 -41.45 -33.34
N THR A 618 3.04 -42.55 -33.31
CA THR A 618 3.94 -43.05 -34.38
C THR A 618 4.27 -42.13 -35.58
N ARG A 619 5.56 -41.87 -35.81
CA ARG A 619 6.28 -42.34 -37.02
C ARG A 619 7.80 -42.11 -36.92
N ASN A 620 8.55 -43.01 -37.55
CA ASN A 620 10.01 -42.93 -37.70
C ASN A 620 10.41 -41.72 -38.54
N ASP A 621 11.62 -41.16 -38.32
CA ASP A 621 12.67 -41.34 -39.33
C ASP A 621 14.11 -41.13 -38.80
N THR A 622 15.08 -41.39 -39.67
CA THR A 622 16.43 -41.86 -39.37
C THR A 622 17.53 -40.79 -39.60
N ARG A 623 18.76 -41.09 -39.12
CA ARG A 623 20.11 -40.61 -39.60
C ARG A 623 20.83 -39.42 -38.93
N SER A 624 21.77 -39.79 -38.06
CA SER A 624 23.26 -39.60 -38.16
C SER A 624 23.92 -38.22 -38.32
N ASN A 625 24.89 -37.98 -37.42
CA ASN A 625 26.20 -37.31 -37.58
C ASN A 625 26.22 -35.81 -38.02
N ASN A 626 27.18 -34.96 -37.62
CA ASN A 626 28.54 -35.22 -37.14
C ASN A 626 29.10 -34.06 -36.26
N SER A 627 30.19 -34.34 -35.53
CA SER A 627 31.32 -33.46 -35.06
C SER A 627 31.17 -31.91 -35.01
N THR A 628 31.72 -31.19 -34.02
CA THR A 628 33.14 -31.19 -33.59
C THR A 628 33.39 -30.70 -32.15
N SER A 629 34.60 -30.96 -31.66
CA SER A 629 35.09 -30.70 -30.29
C SER A 629 35.86 -29.38 -30.13
N ARG A 630 36.02 -28.90 -28.88
CA ARG A 630 37.32 -28.93 -28.17
C ARG A 630 37.24 -28.51 -26.69
N ASN A 631 38.04 -29.20 -25.87
CA ASN A 631 38.33 -28.90 -24.46
C ASN A 631 39.37 -27.77 -24.35
N THR A 632 39.41 -27.10 -23.19
CA THR A 632 40.57 -27.23 -22.26
C THR A 632 40.24 -26.74 -20.84
N ARG A 633 40.76 -27.48 -19.85
CA ARG A 633 40.87 -27.07 -18.43
C ARG A 633 42.30 -26.56 -18.17
N SER A 634 42.47 -25.72 -17.16
CA SER A 634 43.66 -25.76 -16.30
C SER A 634 43.33 -25.30 -14.88
N ASN A 635 43.72 -26.11 -13.89
CA ASN A 635 43.85 -25.72 -12.49
C ASN A 635 45.27 -25.18 -12.26
N ASN A 636 45.49 -24.43 -11.17
CA ASN A 636 46.67 -24.67 -10.34
C ASN A 636 46.48 -24.18 -8.89
N ARG A 637 47.32 -24.72 -7.99
CA ARG A 637 47.16 -24.72 -6.52
C ARG A 637 48.56 -24.69 -5.86
N THR A 638 48.74 -23.86 -4.83
CA THR A 638 49.85 -23.85 -3.84
C THR A 638 49.39 -22.90 -2.70
N GLN A 639 49.42 -23.18 -1.38
CA GLN A 639 50.47 -23.63 -0.45
C GLN A 639 51.70 -22.68 -0.43
N ASN A 640 52.27 -22.25 0.71
CA ASN A 640 52.09 -22.64 2.12
C ASN A 640 52.64 -21.53 3.09
N ASP A 641 52.54 -21.79 4.40
CA ASP A 641 53.54 -21.47 5.46
C ASP A 641 53.37 -20.27 6.45
N SER A 642 54.34 -20.12 7.36
CA SER A 642 54.22 -19.62 8.76
C SER A 642 55.52 -18.90 9.24
N THR A 643 55.84 -18.57 10.52
CA THR A 643 55.30 -18.85 11.88
C THR A 643 55.76 -17.76 12.91
N ARG A 644 55.26 -17.84 14.17
CA ARG A 644 55.93 -17.49 15.47
C ARG A 644 56.14 -16.03 15.97
N ASN A 645 55.77 -15.84 17.27
CA ASN A 645 56.50 -15.20 18.40
C ASN A 645 56.79 -13.65 18.39
N ASP A 646 56.95 -12.91 19.51
CA ASP A 646 56.87 -13.21 20.96
C ASP A 646 56.72 -11.96 21.89
N THR A 647 55.96 -12.11 22.99
CA THR A 647 56.15 -11.53 24.37
C THR A 647 56.12 -10.03 24.74
N ARG A 648 55.78 -9.82 26.04
CA ARG A 648 56.03 -8.71 27.01
C ARG A 648 55.04 -7.53 27.07
N SER A 649 54.74 -6.91 28.22
CA SER A 649 54.55 -7.34 29.65
C SER A 649 54.29 -6.10 30.54
N ASN A 650 53.58 -6.27 31.67
CA ASN A 650 53.49 -5.37 32.85
C ASN A 650 52.66 -4.06 32.74
N ASN A 651 52.22 -3.43 33.85
CA ASN A 651 51.58 -3.91 35.09
C ASN A 651 51.00 -2.71 35.91
N SER A 652 50.17 -3.02 36.91
CA SER A 652 50.04 -2.33 38.22
C SER A 652 49.23 -1.02 38.42
N THR A 653 48.17 -1.20 39.22
CA THR A 653 47.82 -0.47 40.48
C THR A 653 47.00 0.83 40.53
N SER A 654 46.04 0.77 41.45
CA SER A 654 45.14 1.80 42.02
C SER A 654 45.81 2.92 42.82
N ARG A 655 45.06 4.00 43.11
CA ARG A 655 44.86 4.48 44.50
C ARG A 655 43.63 5.37 44.69
N ASN A 656 43.00 5.22 45.87
CA ASN A 656 41.96 6.11 46.40
C ASN A 656 42.57 7.42 46.95
N THR A 657 41.77 8.48 46.98
CA THR A 657 41.83 9.52 48.05
C THR A 657 40.41 9.86 48.53
N ARG A 658 40.29 10.46 49.72
CA ARG A 658 39.10 10.43 50.61
C ARG A 658 39.01 11.74 51.41
N SER A 659 37.86 12.00 52.05
CA SER A 659 37.66 12.99 53.16
C SER A 659 37.60 14.47 52.73
N ASN A 660 36.91 15.44 53.39
CA ASN A 660 36.02 15.51 54.57
C ASN A 660 34.99 16.67 54.35
N ASN A 661 33.70 16.63 54.72
CA ASN A 661 33.03 16.62 56.05
C ASN A 661 32.98 17.95 56.84
N ARG A 662 31.77 18.53 56.97
CA ARG A 662 31.21 19.33 58.10
C ARG A 662 29.74 19.70 57.76
N THR A 663 28.70 18.98 58.21
CA THR A 663 28.02 18.95 59.52
C THR A 663 27.64 20.31 60.15
N GLN A 664 26.33 20.59 60.15
CA GLN A 664 25.61 21.00 61.34
C GLN A 664 24.21 20.36 61.32
N ASN A 665 23.84 19.71 62.42
CA ASN A 665 22.51 19.13 62.62
C ASN A 665 21.59 20.19 63.21
N ASP A 666 20.29 20.08 62.95
CA ASP A 666 19.38 19.97 64.08
C ASP A 666 18.20 19.04 63.78
N THR A 667 17.67 18.43 64.84
CA THR A 667 16.84 17.21 64.77
C THR A 667 15.35 17.49 64.96
N GLN A 668 14.48 16.71 64.31
CA GLN A 668 13.61 15.75 65.02
C GLN A 668 12.79 14.81 64.11
N ASN A 669 12.82 13.53 64.51
CA ASN A 669 11.78 12.50 64.36
C ASN A 669 11.36 12.05 62.95
N ASN A 670 12.21 11.21 62.39
CA ASN A 670 11.90 10.25 61.32
C ASN A 670 11.48 8.90 61.93
N THR A 671 10.45 8.23 61.39
CA THR A 671 10.24 6.75 61.31
C THR A 671 8.82 6.50 60.78
N SER A 672 8.55 5.78 59.68
CA SER A 672 9.45 5.00 58.81
C SER A 672 8.93 5.04 57.36
N ALA A 673 9.63 5.73 56.47
CA ALA A 673 9.37 5.71 55.01
C ALA A 673 10.48 4.98 54.21
N GLU A 674 11.43 4.36 54.90
CA GLU A 674 12.49 3.54 54.32
C GLU A 674 12.19 2.05 54.55
N ASN A 675 11.43 1.42 53.63
CA ASN A 675 11.43 -0.05 53.40
C ASN A 675 10.48 -0.51 52.25
N ILE A 676 10.38 0.23 51.13
CA ILE A 676 9.61 -0.21 49.94
C ILE A 676 10.49 -0.31 48.67
N SER A 677 11.77 0.07 48.75
CA SER A 677 12.69 0.17 47.61
C SER A 677 13.21 -1.17 47.06
N ASN A 678 12.96 -2.29 47.74
CA ASN A 678 13.59 -3.60 47.44
C ASN A 678 12.60 -4.71 47.01
N THR A 679 11.39 -4.37 46.57
CA THR A 679 10.37 -5.39 46.25
C THR A 679 9.56 -5.07 44.98
N ILE A 680 10.23 -4.71 43.89
CA ILE A 680 9.61 -4.61 42.57
C ILE A 680 10.36 -5.52 41.57
N ARG A 681 9.87 -6.76 41.43
CA ARG A 681 10.07 -7.57 40.22
C ARG A 681 8.74 -7.59 39.46
N GLY A 682 8.76 -7.30 38.16
CA GLY A 682 7.59 -7.48 37.29
C GLY A 682 6.42 -6.51 37.47
N GLY A 683 6.59 -5.38 38.18
CA GLY A 683 5.54 -4.35 38.29
C GLY A 683 4.39 -4.70 39.25
N GLN A 684 4.66 -5.49 40.29
CA GLN A 684 3.74 -5.82 41.37
C GLN A 684 4.26 -5.32 42.72
N ILE A 685 3.35 -4.92 43.61
CA ILE A 685 3.61 -4.68 45.04
C ILE A 685 2.52 -5.44 45.82
N ASN A 686 2.92 -6.28 46.79
CA ASN A 686 2.02 -7.12 47.59
C ASN A 686 0.99 -7.94 46.77
N GLY A 687 1.36 -8.39 45.57
CA GLY A 687 0.51 -9.20 44.67
C GLY A 687 -0.39 -8.40 43.71
N ASP A 688 -0.66 -7.13 44.01
CA ASP A 688 -1.49 -6.26 43.16
C ASP A 688 -0.67 -5.68 41.97
N LYS A 689 -1.32 -5.55 40.80
CA LYS A 689 -0.79 -4.78 39.65
C LYS A 689 -0.56 -3.32 40.07
N VAL A 690 0.64 -2.79 39.85
CA VAL A 690 0.92 -1.36 40.08
C VAL A 690 0.21 -0.50 39.03
N VAL A 691 -0.66 0.41 39.48
CA VAL A 691 -1.36 1.37 38.63
C VAL A 691 -0.65 2.73 38.70
N TYR A 692 -0.40 3.33 37.55
CA TYR A 692 0.22 4.65 37.42
C TYR A 692 -0.82 5.69 37.00
N CYS A 693 -0.64 6.92 37.46
CA CYS A 693 -1.45 8.07 37.09
C CYS A 693 -0.94 8.73 35.80
N ASP A 694 -1.73 9.61 35.19
CA ASP A 694 -1.31 10.39 34.00
C ASP A 694 -0.07 11.26 34.26
N CYS A 695 0.20 11.61 35.53
CA CYS A 695 1.40 12.35 35.94
C CYS A 695 2.63 11.45 36.28
N GLY A 696 2.55 10.14 36.05
CA GLY A 696 3.65 9.18 36.30
C GLY A 696 3.80 8.68 37.73
N ASN A 697 3.08 9.23 38.71
CA ASN A 697 3.10 8.75 40.10
C ASN A 697 2.27 7.47 40.27
N ILE A 698 2.62 6.64 41.28
CA ILE A 698 1.84 5.46 41.66
C ILE A 698 0.48 5.91 42.20
N ALA A 699 -0.60 5.29 41.72
CA ALA A 699 -1.96 5.55 42.15
C ALA A 699 -2.28 4.81 43.46
N ILE A 700 -2.96 5.49 44.39
CA ILE A 700 -3.40 4.92 45.66
C ILE A 700 -4.75 4.22 45.45
N LYS A 701 -4.83 2.94 45.81
CA LYS A 701 -6.08 2.17 45.87
C LYS A 701 -6.88 2.64 47.10
N SER A 702 -8.15 2.97 46.93
CA SER A 702 -9.03 3.54 47.95
C SER A 702 -10.45 2.98 47.81
N GLU A 703 -11.24 3.06 48.87
CA GLU A 703 -12.60 2.55 48.94
C GLU A 703 -13.62 3.68 49.10
N THR A 704 -14.77 3.55 48.43
CA THR A 704 -15.86 4.52 48.52
C THR A 704 -16.62 4.36 49.82
N LYS A 705 -16.68 5.43 50.63
CA LYS A 705 -17.22 5.38 51.99
C LYS A 705 -18.74 5.60 52.10
N ASN A 706 -19.37 6.25 51.12
CA ASN A 706 -20.79 6.65 51.14
C ASN A 706 -21.45 6.56 49.74
N GLY A 707 -22.78 6.40 49.69
CA GLY A 707 -23.61 6.45 48.47
C GLY A 707 -23.73 5.12 47.71
N ASP A 708 -24.43 5.10 46.57
CA ASP A 708 -24.78 3.89 45.78
C ASP A 708 -23.59 3.02 45.30
N ASN A 709 -22.36 3.50 45.49
CA ASN A 709 -21.13 2.79 45.15
C ASN A 709 -20.35 2.31 46.38
N GLN A 710 -20.82 2.55 47.60
CA GLN A 710 -20.16 2.22 48.87
C GLN A 710 -19.56 0.79 48.84
N GLY A 711 -18.29 0.68 49.23
CA GLY A 711 -17.52 -0.57 49.16
C GLY A 711 -16.78 -0.81 47.85
N LYS A 712 -17.00 0.00 46.79
CA LYS A 712 -16.23 -0.13 45.55
C LYS A 712 -14.83 0.48 45.68
N LEU A 713 -13.85 -0.28 45.21
CA LEU A 713 -12.44 0.08 45.14
C LEU A 713 -12.12 0.88 43.87
N PHE A 714 -11.31 1.92 44.01
CA PHE A 714 -10.84 2.79 42.93
C PHE A 714 -9.39 3.24 43.16
N TYR A 715 -8.75 3.75 42.12
CA TYR A 715 -7.42 4.32 42.13
C TYR A 715 -7.50 5.83 41.93
N ILE A 716 -6.74 6.60 42.73
CA ILE A 716 -6.54 8.06 42.59
C ILE A 716 -5.05 8.41 42.67
N CYS A 717 -4.69 9.62 42.25
CA CYS A 717 -3.31 10.09 42.39
C CYS A 717 -2.88 10.23 43.85
N SER A 718 -1.61 9.87 44.13
CA SER A 718 -0.92 10.06 45.40
C SER A 718 -0.46 11.50 45.64
N ALA A 719 -0.33 12.31 44.59
CA ALA A 719 -0.07 13.74 44.71
C ALA A 719 -1.36 14.51 45.05
N GLU A 720 -1.22 15.67 45.68
CA GLU A 720 -2.35 16.57 45.98
C GLU A 720 -3.20 16.85 44.73
N ARG A 721 -4.52 16.86 44.92
CA ARG A 721 -5.53 16.89 43.83
C ARG A 721 -5.40 18.06 42.85
N THR A 722 -4.60 19.08 43.16
CA THR A 722 -4.35 20.24 42.29
C THR A 722 -3.45 19.93 41.10
N ARG A 723 -2.73 18.79 41.07
CA ARG A 723 -1.77 18.46 39.99
C ARG A 723 -2.15 17.26 39.12
N CYS A 724 -3.08 16.40 39.53
CA CYS A 724 -3.50 15.24 38.73
C CYS A 724 -4.90 14.77 39.12
N ASN A 725 -5.84 14.80 38.17
CA ASN A 725 -7.23 14.35 38.34
C ASN A 725 -7.44 12.87 37.96
N PHE A 726 -6.39 12.05 37.98
CA PHE A 726 -6.47 10.63 37.65
C PHE A 726 -7.44 9.89 38.58
N PHE A 727 -8.42 9.22 38.00
CA PHE A 727 -9.39 8.36 38.67
C PHE A 727 -9.68 7.14 37.79
N LYS A 728 -9.68 5.94 38.38
CA LYS A 728 -10.02 4.69 37.69
C LYS A 728 -10.66 3.69 38.67
N TRP A 729 -11.77 3.04 38.33
CA TRP A 729 -12.27 1.96 39.19
C TRP A 729 -11.34 0.74 39.14
N ALA A 730 -11.13 0.10 40.29
CA ALA A 730 -10.28 -1.09 40.36
C ALA A 730 -10.91 -2.30 39.65
N SER A 731 -12.24 -2.27 39.44
CA SER A 731 -13.05 -3.31 38.80
C SER A 731 -13.40 -3.04 37.34
N ASP A 732 -12.83 -2.02 36.69
CA ASP A 732 -13.10 -1.76 35.27
C ASP A 732 -12.35 -2.78 34.39
N PRO A 733 -13.05 -3.62 33.59
CA PRO A 733 -12.41 -4.63 32.76
C PRO A 733 -11.55 -3.99 31.66
N GLU A 734 -10.50 -4.70 31.25
CA GLU A 734 -9.64 -4.29 30.14
C GLU A 734 -10.48 -4.04 28.86
N LYS A 735 -10.18 -2.95 28.15
CA LYS A 735 -10.88 -2.58 26.90
C LYS A 735 -10.82 -3.73 25.90
N CYS A 736 -11.85 -3.87 25.06
CA CYS A 736 -11.83 -4.82 23.95
C CYS A 736 -10.62 -4.58 23.03
N PHE A 737 -10.21 -5.59 22.25
CA PHE A 737 -9.12 -5.44 21.25
C PHE A 737 -9.35 -4.30 20.23
N CYS A 738 -10.56 -3.77 20.12
CA CYS A 738 -10.89 -2.61 19.28
C CYS A 738 -11.06 -1.28 20.06
N GLY A 739 -10.62 -1.20 21.31
CA GLY A 739 -10.66 0.00 22.17
C GLY A 739 -12.00 0.34 22.83
N PHE A 740 -13.08 -0.39 22.50
CA PHE A 740 -14.41 -0.17 23.08
C PHE A 740 -14.58 -0.88 24.43
N ASP A 741 -15.50 -0.37 25.25
CA ASP A 741 -15.92 -1.02 26.48
C ASP A 741 -16.68 -2.34 26.19
N PRO A 742 -16.35 -3.43 26.91
CA PRO A 742 -17.12 -4.65 26.83
C PRO A 742 -18.48 -4.51 27.55
N ILE A 743 -19.44 -5.33 27.13
CA ILE A 743 -20.70 -5.54 27.83
C ILE A 743 -20.68 -6.87 28.59
N LEU A 744 -21.17 -6.85 29.82
CA LEU A 744 -21.40 -8.03 30.63
C LEU A 744 -22.72 -8.69 30.22
N LEU A 745 -22.68 -9.99 29.97
CA LEU A 745 -23.81 -10.83 29.56
C LEU A 745 -23.86 -12.10 30.42
N VAL A 746 -25.00 -12.79 30.41
CA VAL A 746 -25.21 -14.05 31.11
C VAL A 746 -25.39 -15.15 30.06
N SER A 747 -24.64 -16.25 30.18
CA SER A 747 -24.75 -17.38 29.27
C SER A 747 -26.06 -18.15 29.50
N LYS A 748 -26.64 -18.64 28.40
CA LYS A 748 -27.85 -19.46 28.35
C LYS A 748 -27.60 -20.85 27.74
N THR A 749 -26.34 -21.22 27.49
CA THR A 749 -25.99 -22.56 27.01
C THR A 749 -26.11 -23.56 28.15
N GLU A 750 -26.60 -24.78 27.89
CA GLU A 750 -26.86 -25.81 28.92
C GLU A 750 -25.65 -26.03 29.85
N SER A 751 -24.44 -26.07 29.29
CA SER A 751 -23.18 -26.28 30.02
C SER A 751 -22.65 -25.09 30.84
N ASN A 752 -23.21 -23.89 30.68
CA ASN A 752 -22.74 -22.66 31.35
C ASN A 752 -23.90 -21.73 31.76
N ASN A 753 -25.11 -22.27 31.93
CA ASN A 753 -26.32 -21.46 32.17
C ASN A 753 -26.17 -20.62 33.45
N GLY A 754 -26.42 -19.32 33.37
CA GLY A 754 -26.26 -18.38 34.49
C GLY A 754 -24.84 -17.80 34.66
N ARG A 755 -23.81 -18.35 33.98
CA ARG A 755 -22.43 -17.85 34.09
C ARG A 755 -22.25 -16.52 33.36
N LYS A 756 -21.62 -15.53 34.01
CA LYS A 756 -21.39 -14.18 33.47
C LYS A 756 -20.16 -14.13 32.56
N PHE A 757 -20.21 -13.38 31.46
CA PHE A 757 -19.08 -13.15 30.55
C PHE A 757 -19.11 -11.76 29.90
N TYR A 758 -17.94 -11.24 29.56
CA TYR A 758 -17.74 -9.99 28.84
C TYR A 758 -17.60 -10.25 27.33
N LYS A 759 -18.26 -9.43 26.50
CA LYS A 759 -18.14 -9.43 25.04
C LYS A 759 -18.10 -8.00 24.50
N CYS A 760 -17.47 -7.76 23.35
CA CYS A 760 -17.50 -6.43 22.73
C CYS A 760 -18.92 -6.00 22.30
N LYS A 761 -19.30 -4.74 22.61
CA LYS A 761 -20.58 -4.11 22.23
C LYS A 761 -20.71 -3.78 20.73
N LYS A 762 -19.63 -3.90 19.96
CA LYS A 762 -19.55 -3.41 18.57
C LYS A 762 -20.34 -4.29 17.59
N ALA A 763 -21.48 -3.78 17.13
CA ALA A 763 -22.39 -4.49 16.22
C ALA A 763 -21.87 -4.68 14.78
N TYR A 764 -21.05 -3.75 14.28
CA TYR A 764 -20.52 -3.79 12.90
C TYR A 764 -19.02 -4.13 12.89
N LYS A 765 -18.65 -5.23 12.22
CA LYS A 765 -17.35 -5.93 12.32
C LYS A 765 -17.04 -6.32 13.79
N PRO A 766 -17.61 -7.44 14.27
CA PRO A 766 -17.53 -7.83 15.68
C PRO A 766 -16.09 -8.11 16.10
N CYS A 767 -15.63 -7.42 17.14
CA CYS A 767 -14.38 -7.72 17.81
C CYS A 767 -14.52 -9.08 18.54
N LYS A 768 -13.56 -9.99 18.33
CA LYS A 768 -13.52 -11.32 18.95
C LYS A 768 -13.18 -11.32 20.46
N PHE A 769 -13.27 -10.16 21.12
CA PHE A 769 -13.02 -10.06 22.56
C PHE A 769 -14.09 -10.83 23.36
N PHE A 770 -13.62 -11.76 24.18
CA PHE A 770 -14.40 -12.55 25.14
C PHE A 770 -13.55 -12.77 26.39
N LYS A 771 -14.13 -12.58 27.57
CA LYS A 771 -13.50 -12.91 28.88
C LYS A 771 -14.61 -13.41 29.81
N TRP A 772 -14.39 -14.46 30.60
CA TRP A 772 -15.38 -14.83 31.63
C TRP A 772 -15.40 -13.78 32.75
N GLY A 773 -16.57 -13.58 33.36
CA GLY A 773 -16.81 -12.57 34.39
C GLY A 773 -16.32 -12.98 35.79
N ASP A 774 -15.68 -14.14 35.90
CA ASP A 774 -15.06 -14.73 37.08
C ASP A 774 -13.53 -14.86 36.93
N SER A 775 -12.96 -14.26 35.88
CA SER A 775 -11.54 -14.29 35.57
C SER A 775 -10.89 -12.97 35.99
N ASP A 776 -10.64 -12.77 37.28
CA ASP A 776 -9.82 -11.65 37.79
C ASP A 776 -8.35 -12.05 37.91
#